data_AF-A0ABD3MT45-F1
#
_entry.id   AF-A0ABD3MT45-F1
#
_cell.length_a   1.000
_cell.length_b   1.000
_cell.length_c   1.000
_cell.angle_alpha   90.00
_cell.angle_beta   90.00
_cell.angle_gamma   90.00
#
_symmetry.space_group_name_H-M   'P 1'
#
loop_
_entity.id
_entity.type
_entity.pdbx_description
1 polymer ?
#
loop_
_entity_poly.entity_id
_entity_poly.type
_entity_poly.pdbx_seq_one_letter_code
_entity_poly.pdbx_strand_id
1 'polypeptide(L)'
;MIYYTGKEQEFGGQRVGGKTRHLRHHAARRTILAFLILIAIQTILQRSFEEIYVATSRVNVSHYHNGGDLFHMRSGNFISSEHAPPSSLMLDMHAVPNNDDNDDDTIYTIGDEVRNEYKQWHILAQNLSHIQLQPNKNWTPTIENWSNHPQLRSHRFPSIIERVQYYMGPWYNTTSTPMYGSTFHNDMYIHQMSTRKYGPYASILVNLYNLNRDALYDCYENNKIPQVFTPYCRDYIDLAILHAEGTANILHFIGDGLPYMNEEMRKYPIFAKVRPICDNDGFRDDTMDYVIGDEAMDNEMCQPNNRIDSILLPLNRKRHYGVVSSVPANDIPWEQKVGKAVWRGKYGDIITHNASINEYMKYALVSNHLNSTVVDAKFSKSTEHAPHNMIGQYMDMKAQLQHKYIISIEGNDVSSGLKWMLFSNSVVFVPPFTMSSWAMEDILQPFVHYIPIKRDMSNVEAMVQWAESHPDETKLISERSTLFIHDLLFHPEAMGDEREVMTRMMERFEQNFGYAEWKRRRSSMRIDWSKHPSDRRDRIPSVEERVRYFMGKWYHKNSNDDNDAVSMQRTRSNLHSLSRLLPLNNDVISGDSLFLASGNLLTECANQNSTTYSQDIRQFCKSSLPHFDERHTADLKSNSFHRLRKSKMGLNMKFANESSWTKDDKQSKDAKRVLLDDTIKILCYGECSRVGRRLNVPYFTGYRRRNDENAILWPFVVKNNAFDIATVRWNDVSDMDFEDKLPRAVMKGGFDLPSTYNSKMLEVARETSNRVDHIRAMLSYRYLLATEPDSDVNKDLLWMLRSTSVVFMPAQRNVSSWLMEEFLQPNVHFVPIAPDYSDIDEQIRWCENNIDEVKLISERSTLFVYDILLDRNSEKDNEEVKFQVMERYAGIFGATT
;
A
#
# COMPACT_ATOMS: atom_id res chain seq x y z
N MET A 1 -38.06 -38.44 -24.82
CA MET A 1 -37.68 -39.05 -26.10
C MET A 1 -36.17 -38.95 -26.25
N ILE A 2 -35.58 -39.95 -26.90
CA ILE A 2 -34.15 -40.21 -27.17
C ILE A 2 -33.41 -40.98 -26.05
N TYR A 3 -32.60 -41.93 -26.50
CA TYR A 3 -32.43 -43.31 -26.05
C TYR A 3 -30.91 -43.61 -26.00
N TYR A 4 -30.50 -44.46 -25.04
CA TYR A 4 -29.51 -45.57 -25.13
C TYR A 4 -27.96 -45.40 -25.05
N THR A 5 -27.43 -46.25 -24.14
CA THR A 5 -26.27 -47.17 -24.20
C THR A 5 -24.83 -46.73 -23.88
N GLY A 6 -24.32 -47.17 -22.73
CA GLY A 6 -23.68 -48.50 -22.57
C GLY A 6 -22.16 -48.54 -22.38
N LYS A 7 -21.69 -48.97 -21.19
CA LYS A 7 -20.87 -50.19 -20.97
C LYS A 7 -20.33 -50.26 -19.54
N GLU A 8 -20.61 -51.40 -18.90
CA GLU A 8 -19.99 -51.87 -17.66
C GLU A 8 -18.60 -52.46 -17.95
N GLN A 9 -17.70 -52.35 -16.96
CA GLN A 9 -16.66 -53.36 -16.71
C GLN A 9 -16.50 -53.55 -15.20
N GLU A 10 -16.72 -54.78 -14.77
CA GLU A 10 -16.64 -55.30 -13.40
C GLU A 10 -15.18 -55.33 -12.89
N PHE A 11 -14.99 -55.22 -11.57
CA PHE A 11 -14.21 -56.20 -10.79
C PHE A 11 -14.47 -56.06 -9.28
N GLY A 12 -14.77 -57.19 -8.63
CA GLY A 12 -14.27 -57.53 -7.29
C GLY A 12 -15.08 -57.04 -6.08
N GLY A 13 -15.95 -57.90 -5.56
CA GLY A 13 -16.82 -57.60 -4.42
C GLY A 13 -16.22 -57.82 -3.03
N GLN A 14 -16.92 -57.31 -2.02
CA GLN A 14 -17.31 -58.07 -0.83
C GLN A 14 -18.47 -57.38 -0.08
N ARG A 15 -19.34 -58.22 0.46
CA ARG A 15 -20.68 -57.96 1.01
C ARG A 15 -20.64 -57.15 2.31
N VAL A 16 -21.74 -56.44 2.63
CA VAL A 16 -22.74 -56.83 3.66
C VAL A 16 -23.81 -55.74 3.85
N GLY A 17 -25.08 -56.16 3.90
CA GLY A 17 -26.07 -55.60 4.85
C GLY A 17 -26.98 -54.47 4.35
N GLY A 18 -28.22 -54.81 3.97
CA GLY A 18 -29.19 -53.88 3.40
C GLY A 18 -30.00 -53.03 4.39
N LYS A 19 -30.52 -51.90 3.89
CA LYS A 19 -31.80 -51.26 4.26
C LYS A 19 -32.10 -50.11 3.27
N THR A 20 -32.52 -50.44 2.05
CA THR A 20 -32.94 -49.46 1.03
C THR A 20 -34.42 -49.66 0.68
N ARG A 21 -35.32 -49.06 1.47
CA ARG A 21 -36.72 -48.87 1.05
C ARG A 21 -37.40 -47.56 1.48
N HIS A 22 -36.71 -46.64 2.17
CA HIS A 22 -37.31 -45.35 2.60
C HIS A 22 -36.81 -44.08 1.87
N LEU A 23 -35.82 -44.17 0.98
CA LEU A 23 -35.22 -42.99 0.34
C LEU A 23 -35.85 -42.53 -0.98
N ARG A 24 -36.73 -43.32 -1.62
CA ARG A 24 -37.35 -42.94 -2.90
C ARG A 24 -38.56 -42.00 -2.78
N HIS A 25 -39.23 -41.93 -1.62
CA HIS A 25 -40.33 -40.98 -1.42
C HIS A 25 -39.89 -39.56 -1.00
N HIS A 26 -38.71 -39.41 -0.38
CA HIS A 26 -38.19 -38.10 0.03
C HIS A 26 -37.57 -37.29 -1.13
N ALA A 27 -36.95 -37.95 -2.10
CA ALA A 27 -36.39 -37.29 -3.28
C ALA A 27 -37.49 -36.72 -4.20
N ALA A 28 -38.61 -37.45 -4.37
CA ALA A 28 -39.76 -36.98 -5.14
C ALA A 28 -40.44 -35.76 -4.48
N ARG A 29 -40.62 -35.77 -3.15
CA ARG A 29 -41.18 -34.62 -2.40
C ARG A 29 -40.28 -33.38 -2.43
N ARG A 30 -38.96 -33.55 -2.36
CA ARG A 30 -38.01 -32.41 -2.45
C ARG A 30 -37.96 -31.79 -3.85
N THR A 31 -38.13 -32.60 -4.89
CA THR A 31 -38.15 -32.12 -6.28
C THR A 31 -39.44 -31.35 -6.57
N ILE A 32 -40.58 -31.82 -6.06
CA ILE A 32 -41.87 -31.11 -6.16
C ILE A 32 -41.85 -29.79 -5.37
N LEU A 33 -41.25 -29.78 -4.17
CA LEU A 33 -41.13 -28.56 -3.36
C LEU A 33 -40.21 -27.53 -4.03
N ALA A 34 -39.09 -27.96 -4.61
CA ALA A 34 -38.19 -27.08 -5.37
C ALA A 34 -38.88 -26.50 -6.61
N PHE A 35 -39.72 -27.29 -7.30
CA PHE A 35 -40.47 -26.84 -8.46
C PHE A 35 -41.57 -25.83 -8.08
N LEU A 36 -42.26 -26.04 -6.94
CA LEU A 36 -43.24 -25.08 -6.40
C LEU A 36 -42.59 -23.77 -5.93
N ILE A 37 -41.39 -23.84 -5.35
CA ILE A 37 -40.60 -22.65 -4.96
C ILE A 37 -40.17 -21.85 -6.20
N LEU A 38 -39.73 -22.52 -7.26
CA LEU A 38 -39.38 -21.88 -8.53
C LEU A 38 -40.60 -21.20 -9.18
N ILE A 39 -41.77 -21.83 -9.17
CA ILE A 39 -43.02 -21.21 -9.64
C ILE A 39 -43.38 -19.99 -8.78
N ALA A 40 -43.23 -20.07 -7.45
CA ALA A 40 -43.49 -18.94 -6.56
C ALA A 40 -42.54 -17.75 -6.80
N ILE A 41 -41.24 -18.02 -6.99
CA ILE A 41 -40.23 -16.99 -7.31
C ILE A 41 -40.54 -16.35 -8.68
N GLN A 42 -40.92 -17.15 -9.67
CA GLN A 42 -41.28 -16.64 -10.99
C GLN A 42 -42.55 -15.79 -10.95
N THR A 43 -43.53 -16.15 -10.11
CA THR A 43 -44.76 -15.37 -9.90
C THR A 43 -44.49 -14.05 -9.17
N ILE A 44 -43.55 -14.03 -8.21
CA ILE A 44 -43.11 -12.82 -7.48
C ILE A 44 -42.33 -11.89 -8.41
N LEU A 45 -41.43 -12.42 -9.23
CA LEU A 45 -40.66 -11.63 -10.21
C LEU A 45 -41.58 -11.02 -11.28
N GLN A 46 -42.62 -11.74 -11.69
CA GLN A 46 -43.59 -11.26 -12.68
C GLN A 46 -44.51 -10.17 -12.10
N ARG A 47 -44.90 -10.25 -10.82
CA ARG A 47 -45.58 -9.14 -10.11
C ARG A 47 -44.70 -7.91 -9.90
N SER A 48 -43.41 -8.12 -9.62
CA SER A 48 -42.45 -7.02 -9.42
C SER A 48 -42.18 -6.25 -10.72
N PHE A 49 -42.27 -6.90 -11.87
CA PHE A 49 -42.10 -6.27 -13.18
C PHE A 49 -43.32 -5.42 -13.59
N GLU A 50 -44.53 -5.79 -13.19
CA GLU A 50 -45.74 -4.99 -13.46
C GLU A 50 -45.82 -3.73 -12.58
N GLU A 51 -45.33 -3.77 -11.33
CA GLU A 51 -45.30 -2.58 -10.45
C GLU A 51 -44.28 -1.51 -10.88
N ILE A 52 -43.17 -1.91 -11.50
CA ILE A 52 -42.14 -0.99 -12.01
C ILE A 52 -42.59 -0.29 -13.30
N TYR A 53 -43.46 -0.91 -14.10
CA TYR A 53 -43.97 -0.33 -15.35
C TYR A 53 -45.06 0.73 -15.13
N VAL A 54 -45.72 0.74 -13.96
CA VAL A 54 -46.75 1.74 -13.62
C VAL A 54 -46.16 3.02 -13.00
N ALA A 55 -44.93 2.98 -12.46
CA ALA A 55 -44.30 4.14 -11.82
C ALA A 55 -43.59 5.12 -12.79
N THR A 56 -43.38 4.74 -14.05
CA THR A 56 -42.61 5.55 -15.03
C THR A 56 -43.47 6.34 -16.02
N SER A 57 -44.80 6.42 -15.81
CA SER A 57 -45.70 7.18 -16.67
C SER A 57 -46.58 8.17 -15.90
N ARG A 58 -45.97 9.20 -15.28
CA ARG A 58 -46.61 10.48 -14.90
C ARG A 58 -45.57 11.42 -14.27
N VAL A 59 -45.05 12.38 -15.04
CA VAL A 59 -45.38 13.81 -14.98
C VAL A 59 -44.40 14.58 -15.88
N ASN A 60 -45.02 15.39 -16.74
CA ASN A 60 -44.46 16.14 -17.85
C ASN A 60 -43.73 17.43 -17.42
N VAL A 61 -42.81 17.80 -18.31
CA VAL A 61 -42.22 19.11 -18.58
C VAL A 61 -43.27 20.22 -18.72
N SER A 62 -42.95 21.43 -18.24
CA SER A 62 -43.46 22.67 -18.84
C SER A 62 -42.34 23.71 -18.94
N HIS A 63 -42.34 24.39 -20.09
CA HIS A 63 -41.30 25.29 -20.62
C HIS A 63 -41.58 26.78 -20.31
N TYR A 64 -40.49 27.57 -20.48
CA TYR A 64 -40.38 28.89 -21.14
C TYR A 64 -40.15 30.19 -20.33
N HIS A 65 -38.98 30.80 -20.64
CA HIS A 65 -38.60 32.23 -20.81
C HIS A 65 -39.07 33.32 -19.80
N ASN A 66 -38.13 34.10 -19.22
CA ASN A 66 -37.55 35.34 -19.78
C ASN A 66 -36.69 36.10 -18.75
N GLY A 67 -35.76 36.93 -19.25
CA GLY A 67 -35.35 38.19 -18.61
C GLY A 67 -33.99 38.19 -17.90
N GLY A 68 -32.98 38.79 -18.55
CA GLY A 68 -31.76 39.23 -17.88
C GLY A 68 -31.94 40.56 -17.15
N ASP A 69 -30.95 40.91 -16.32
CA ASP A 69 -30.29 42.22 -16.35
C ASP A 69 -29.07 42.24 -15.40
N LEU A 70 -27.97 42.79 -15.93
CA LEU A 70 -26.81 43.28 -15.18
C LEU A 70 -27.25 44.45 -14.28
N PHE A 71 -26.65 44.63 -13.10
CA PHE A 71 -26.16 45.95 -12.65
C PHE A 71 -25.16 45.85 -11.49
N HIS A 72 -24.07 46.61 -11.64
CA HIS A 72 -23.06 46.98 -10.65
C HIS A 72 -23.62 47.74 -9.43
N MET A 73 -22.99 47.60 -8.26
CA MET A 73 -22.67 48.68 -7.30
C MET A 73 -21.72 48.11 -6.21
N ARG A 74 -20.44 48.51 -6.16
CA ARG A 74 -19.80 49.70 -5.56
C ARG A 74 -19.48 49.57 -4.06
N SER A 75 -18.19 49.74 -3.81
CA SER A 75 -17.48 50.05 -2.57
C SER A 75 -18.09 51.17 -1.73
N GLY A 76 -17.97 51.05 -0.40
CA GLY A 76 -18.34 52.10 0.57
C GLY A 76 -17.73 51.89 1.97
N ASN A 77 -16.59 52.56 2.15
CA ASN A 77 -15.77 52.86 3.32
C ASN A 77 -16.42 53.24 4.70
N PHE A 78 -15.72 52.79 5.76
CA PHE A 78 -15.26 53.47 7.00
C PHE A 78 -16.13 53.75 8.26
N ILE A 79 -15.38 53.80 9.39
CA ILE A 79 -15.61 54.34 10.77
C ILE A 79 -16.06 53.26 11.79
N SER A 80 -15.26 52.69 12.71
CA SER A 80 -14.27 53.12 13.73
C SER A 80 -14.85 53.51 15.09
N SER A 81 -14.50 52.74 16.14
CA SER A 81 -14.19 53.16 17.52
C SER A 81 -13.76 51.91 18.31
N GLU A 82 -12.47 51.59 18.43
CA GLU A 82 -11.52 52.03 19.48
C GLU A 82 -12.00 51.78 20.92
N HIS A 83 -11.24 50.94 21.66
CA HIS A 83 -10.54 51.27 22.93
C HIS A 83 -9.56 50.11 23.30
N ALA A 84 -8.32 50.20 22.79
CA ALA A 84 -6.98 50.20 23.45
C ALA A 84 -6.70 49.45 24.80
N PRO A 85 -5.41 49.25 25.24
CA PRO A 85 -4.16 48.77 24.58
C PRO A 85 -3.25 47.89 25.54
N PRO A 86 -1.88 47.87 25.51
CA PRO A 86 -1.06 46.70 25.10
C PRO A 86 0.07 46.24 26.08
N SER A 87 0.71 45.09 25.82
CA SER A 87 2.15 44.80 26.04
C SER A 87 2.43 43.29 25.84
N SER A 88 3.05 42.88 24.73
CA SER A 88 4.46 42.45 24.64
C SER A 88 4.89 41.35 25.62
N LEU A 89 5.13 40.14 25.11
CA LEU A 89 6.29 39.30 25.40
C LEU A 89 6.31 38.12 24.41
N MET A 90 7.14 38.24 23.38
CA MET A 90 7.90 37.11 22.83
C MET A 90 8.72 36.48 23.97
N LEU A 91 8.97 35.16 23.87
CA LEU A 91 9.87 34.25 24.60
C LEU A 91 9.06 32.97 24.95
N ASP A 92 9.44 31.74 24.64
CA ASP A 92 10.65 31.21 24.03
C ASP A 92 10.34 29.82 23.43
N MET A 93 10.83 29.59 22.21
CA MET A 93 11.15 28.27 21.70
C MET A 93 12.52 27.88 22.28
N HIS A 94 12.56 26.87 23.15
CA HIS A 94 13.77 26.10 23.43
C HIS A 94 13.51 24.70 22.87
N ALA A 95 14.19 24.15 21.85
CA ALA A 95 15.56 24.31 21.38
C ALA A 95 16.55 24.22 22.54
N VAL A 96 16.91 22.98 22.92
CA VAL A 96 18.14 22.71 23.64
C VAL A 96 19.24 22.43 22.59
N PRO A 97 20.33 23.21 22.58
CA PRO A 97 21.43 23.06 21.63
C PRO A 97 22.49 22.09 22.17
N ASN A 98 23.19 21.43 21.26
CA ASN A 98 24.61 21.13 21.47
C ASN A 98 25.38 21.59 20.23
N ASN A 99 26.33 22.49 20.49
CA ASN A 99 27.32 22.97 19.54
C ASN A 99 28.23 21.81 19.13
N ASP A 100 28.23 21.48 17.86
CA ASP A 100 29.43 21.29 17.03
C ASP A 100 28.96 21.41 15.57
N ASP A 101 29.70 22.17 14.75
CA ASP A 101 29.41 22.50 13.35
C ASP A 101 29.49 21.29 12.41
N ASN A 102 28.67 20.24 12.60
CA ASN A 102 28.46 19.15 11.64
C ASN A 102 27.15 18.39 11.95
N ASP A 103 26.09 18.74 11.22
CA ASP A 103 25.10 17.84 10.58
C ASP A 103 23.75 18.58 10.43
N ASP A 104 23.49 19.04 9.20
CA ASP A 104 22.24 19.64 8.77
C ASP A 104 21.18 18.53 8.66
N ASP A 105 20.60 18.16 9.79
CA ASP A 105 19.53 17.17 9.90
C ASP A 105 18.22 17.83 9.43
N THR A 106 18.08 17.98 8.11
CA THR A 106 16.93 18.67 7.51
C THR A 106 15.63 17.98 7.91
N ILE A 107 14.90 18.56 8.84
CA ILE A 107 13.57 18.09 9.25
C ILE A 107 12.68 18.04 7.99
N TYR A 108 12.03 16.90 7.75
CA TYR A 108 11.05 16.80 6.67
C TYR A 108 9.81 17.63 7.04
N THR A 109 9.34 18.44 6.11
CA THR A 109 8.14 19.28 6.28
C THR A 109 7.27 19.15 5.05
N ILE A 110 5.96 18.98 5.25
CA ILE A 110 4.97 18.98 4.16
C ILE A 110 4.76 20.41 3.67
N GLY A 111 4.79 20.62 2.35
CA GLY A 111 4.61 21.92 1.71
C GLY A 111 3.25 22.57 1.98
N ASP A 112 3.21 23.90 1.91
CA ASP A 112 2.00 24.70 2.18
C ASP A 112 0.83 24.36 1.25
N GLU A 113 1.13 24.01 -0.01
CA GLU A 113 0.12 23.61 -0.99
C GLU A 113 -0.60 22.33 -0.56
N VAL A 114 0.16 21.29 -0.17
CA VAL A 114 -0.39 20.02 0.34
C VAL A 114 -1.14 20.24 1.65
N ARG A 115 -0.62 21.08 2.56
CA ARG A 115 -1.32 21.43 3.81
C ARG A 115 -2.66 22.12 3.54
N ASN A 116 -2.70 23.05 2.59
CA ASN A 116 -3.92 23.74 2.22
C ASN A 116 -4.92 22.80 1.54
N GLU A 117 -4.45 21.92 0.66
CA GLU A 117 -5.28 20.89 0.04
C GLU A 117 -5.88 19.95 1.10
N TYR A 118 -5.04 19.42 2.00
CA TYR A 118 -5.50 18.54 3.07
C TYR A 118 -6.53 19.24 3.96
N LYS A 119 -6.34 20.53 4.27
CA LYS A 119 -7.31 21.33 5.01
C LYS A 119 -8.66 21.40 4.29
N GLN A 120 -8.68 21.65 2.98
CA GLN A 120 -9.92 21.71 2.19
C GLN A 120 -10.60 20.35 2.11
N TRP A 121 -9.83 19.29 1.84
CA TRP A 121 -10.32 17.92 1.81
C TRP A 121 -10.93 17.51 3.14
N HIS A 122 -10.22 17.76 4.25
CA HIS A 122 -10.67 17.33 5.57
C HIS A 122 -12.03 17.96 5.95
N ILE A 123 -12.30 19.20 5.52
CA ILE A 123 -13.61 19.86 5.64
C ILE A 123 -14.67 19.17 4.79
N LEU A 124 -14.38 18.86 3.52
CA LEU A 124 -15.31 18.15 2.64
C LEU A 124 -15.63 16.74 3.16
N ALA A 125 -14.59 16.00 3.54
CA ALA A 125 -14.67 14.61 3.96
C ALA A 125 -15.49 14.42 5.24
N GLN A 126 -15.64 15.47 6.05
CA GLN A 126 -16.53 15.50 7.21
C GLN A 126 -18.01 15.53 6.80
N ASN A 127 -18.36 16.36 5.80
CA ASN A 127 -19.72 16.40 5.28
C ASN A 127 -20.12 15.06 4.64
N LEU A 128 -19.17 14.44 3.93
CA LEU A 128 -19.37 13.15 3.26
C LEU A 128 -19.54 11.98 4.23
N SER A 129 -18.86 11.99 5.38
CA SER A 129 -18.89 10.86 6.32
C SER A 129 -20.18 10.75 7.13
N HIS A 130 -21.11 11.71 6.97
CA HIS A 130 -22.26 11.92 7.85
C HIS A 130 -21.89 12.06 9.33
N ILE A 131 -20.60 12.27 9.63
CA ILE A 131 -20.12 12.68 10.94
C ILE A 131 -20.42 14.19 11.02
N GLN A 132 -21.68 14.57 11.25
CA GLN A 132 -21.98 15.94 11.65
C GLN A 132 -21.42 16.15 13.06
N LEU A 133 -20.20 16.69 13.15
CA LEU A 133 -19.45 16.92 14.40
C LEU A 133 -20.04 18.01 15.30
N GLN A 134 -21.21 18.53 14.96
CA GLN A 134 -21.94 19.47 15.79
C GLN A 134 -23.32 18.86 15.97
N PRO A 135 -23.53 17.99 16.98
CA PRO A 135 -24.88 17.58 17.37
C PRO A 135 -25.71 18.85 17.55
N ASN A 136 -26.55 19.15 16.56
CA ASN A 136 -27.45 20.31 16.53
C ASN A 136 -26.89 21.58 17.19
N LYS A 137 -25.85 22.27 16.64
CA LYS A 137 -25.17 23.57 17.00
C LYS A 137 -25.10 24.10 18.46
N ASN A 138 -26.05 23.76 19.31
CA ASN A 138 -26.27 24.11 20.70
C ASN A 138 -26.24 22.89 21.65
N TRP A 139 -26.00 21.66 21.19
CA TRP A 139 -25.86 20.54 22.12
C TRP A 139 -24.53 20.65 22.87
N THR A 140 -24.59 20.47 24.18
CA THR A 140 -23.42 20.41 25.07
C THR A 140 -23.53 19.17 25.94
N PRO A 141 -22.42 18.56 26.37
CA PRO A 141 -22.44 17.48 27.36
C PRO A 141 -23.26 17.87 28.59
N THR A 142 -24.09 16.96 29.07
CA THR A 142 -24.90 17.17 30.28
C THR A 142 -23.99 17.08 31.50
N ILE A 143 -23.44 18.21 31.94
CA ILE A 143 -22.55 18.29 33.11
C ILE A 143 -23.23 19.13 34.17
N GLU A 144 -23.55 18.52 35.30
CA GLU A 144 -24.26 19.23 36.38
C GLU A 144 -23.33 20.13 37.18
N ASN A 145 -22.13 19.64 37.47
CA ASN A 145 -21.17 20.35 38.29
C ASN A 145 -19.76 20.31 37.69
N TRP A 146 -19.46 21.35 36.91
CA TRP A 146 -18.14 21.55 36.32
C TRP A 146 -17.00 21.57 37.35
N SER A 147 -17.23 21.94 38.61
CA SER A 147 -16.15 21.96 39.62
C SER A 147 -15.52 20.58 39.90
N ASN A 148 -16.20 19.49 39.54
CA ASN A 148 -15.70 18.11 39.66
C ASN A 148 -14.82 17.67 38.46
N HIS A 149 -14.61 18.57 37.50
CA HIS A 149 -13.91 18.31 36.25
C HIS A 149 -12.78 19.32 36.02
N PRO A 150 -11.64 18.90 35.44
CA PRO A 150 -10.63 19.84 34.97
C PRO A 150 -11.23 20.77 33.91
N GLN A 151 -11.21 22.09 34.19
CA GLN A 151 -11.79 23.09 33.29
C GLN A 151 -11.04 23.20 31.97
N LEU A 152 -9.71 23.17 32.03
CA LEU A 152 -8.86 23.23 30.86
C LEU A 152 -8.81 21.86 30.19
N ARG A 153 -9.17 21.83 28.90
CA ARG A 153 -9.08 20.63 28.05
C ARG A 153 -7.69 19.99 28.11
N SER A 154 -6.63 20.78 28.11
CA SER A 154 -5.24 20.31 28.22
C SER A 154 -4.92 19.52 29.49
N HIS A 155 -5.71 19.64 30.55
CA HIS A 155 -5.52 18.87 31.79
C HIS A 155 -6.26 17.53 31.79
N ARG A 156 -7.15 17.30 30.83
CA ARG A 156 -7.99 16.08 30.75
C ARG A 156 -7.94 15.37 29.41
N PHE A 157 -7.27 15.95 28.42
CA PHE A 157 -7.15 15.38 27.09
C PHE A 157 -5.73 15.56 26.54
N PRO A 158 -5.14 14.54 25.90
CA PRO A 158 -3.77 14.62 25.40
C PRO A 158 -3.57 15.70 24.33
N SER A 159 -2.43 16.37 24.42
CA SER A 159 -1.96 17.32 23.41
C SER A 159 -1.75 16.67 22.04
N ILE A 160 -1.53 17.50 21.02
CA ILE A 160 -1.20 17.04 19.67
C ILE A 160 0.09 16.19 19.67
N ILE A 161 1.14 16.62 20.39
CA ILE A 161 2.42 15.90 20.42
C ILE A 161 2.29 14.55 21.12
N GLU A 162 1.61 14.51 22.27
CA GLU A 162 1.37 13.26 23.00
C GLU A 162 0.60 12.28 22.11
N ARG A 163 -0.39 12.74 21.35
CA ARG A 163 -1.11 11.89 20.39
C ARG A 163 -0.25 11.39 19.23
N VAL A 164 0.61 12.23 18.65
CA VAL A 164 1.52 11.78 17.58
C VAL A 164 2.45 10.68 18.11
N GLN A 165 3.06 10.89 19.28
CA GLN A 165 3.90 9.88 19.93
C GLN A 165 3.12 8.61 20.24
N TYR A 166 1.92 8.76 20.79
CA TYR A 166 1.02 7.67 21.12
C TYR A 166 0.65 6.82 19.89
N TYR A 167 0.19 7.46 18.80
CA TYR A 167 -0.27 6.76 17.60
C TYR A 167 0.88 6.14 16.79
N MET A 168 2.07 6.76 16.79
CA MET A 168 3.26 6.16 16.15
C MET A 168 3.91 5.06 17.01
N GLY A 169 3.74 5.12 18.34
CA GLY A 169 4.32 4.14 19.25
C GLY A 169 5.84 4.04 19.11
N PRO A 170 6.42 2.82 19.08
CA PRO A 170 7.87 2.62 18.92
C PRO A 170 8.47 3.27 17.66
N TRP A 171 7.65 3.49 16.63
CA TRP A 171 8.10 4.07 15.36
C TRP A 171 8.34 5.58 15.42
N TYR A 172 7.96 6.27 16.51
CA TYR A 172 8.17 7.72 16.63
C TYR A 172 9.66 8.10 16.64
N ASN A 173 10.51 7.30 17.29
CA ASN A 173 11.96 7.57 17.42
C ASN A 173 12.85 6.60 16.62
N THR A 174 12.26 5.75 15.77
CA THR A 174 13.01 4.72 15.03
C THR A 174 13.41 5.24 13.65
N THR A 175 14.69 5.14 13.27
CA THR A 175 15.20 5.59 11.95
C THR A 175 15.96 4.50 11.18
N SER A 176 16.07 3.29 11.74
CA SER A 176 17.01 2.26 11.26
C SER A 176 16.54 1.45 10.05
N THR A 177 15.27 1.59 9.64
CA THR A 177 14.67 0.73 8.61
C THR A 177 14.17 1.55 7.43
N PRO A 178 14.94 1.65 6.33
CA PRO A 178 14.48 2.29 5.11
C PRO A 178 13.22 1.61 4.55
N MET A 179 12.21 2.39 4.21
CA MET A 179 10.99 1.89 3.53
C MET A 179 11.04 2.15 2.02
N TYR A 180 12.24 2.08 1.47
CA TYR A 180 12.57 2.26 0.06
C TYR A 180 13.82 1.42 -0.22
N GLY A 181 14.33 1.43 -1.44
CA GLY A 181 15.50 0.61 -1.76
C GLY A 181 15.13 -0.82 -2.13
N SER A 182 16.05 -1.49 -2.84
CA SER A 182 15.90 -2.88 -3.26
C SER A 182 15.59 -3.86 -2.12
N THR A 183 16.12 -3.66 -0.90
CA THR A 183 15.82 -4.54 0.25
C THR A 183 14.34 -4.51 0.61
N PHE A 184 13.77 -3.33 0.80
CA PHE A 184 12.33 -3.18 1.06
C PHE A 184 11.50 -3.82 -0.04
N HIS A 185 11.84 -3.56 -1.31
CA HIS A 185 11.12 -4.11 -2.45
C HIS A 185 11.18 -5.64 -2.49
N ASN A 186 12.34 -6.24 -2.18
CA ASN A 186 12.49 -7.69 -2.13
C ASN A 186 11.59 -8.29 -1.05
N ASP A 187 11.62 -7.73 0.15
CA ASP A 187 10.84 -8.23 1.29
C ASP A 187 9.33 -8.07 1.07
N MET A 188 8.93 -7.04 0.29
CA MET A 188 7.53 -6.64 0.09
C MET A 188 6.94 -7.00 -1.28
N TYR A 189 7.73 -7.62 -2.17
CA TYR A 189 7.37 -7.89 -3.57
C TYR A 189 6.01 -8.59 -3.70
N ILE A 190 5.81 -9.65 -2.91
CA ILE A 190 4.58 -10.44 -2.85
C ILE A 190 3.36 -9.56 -2.52
N HIS A 191 3.50 -8.66 -1.55
CA HIS A 191 2.42 -7.79 -1.11
C HIS A 191 2.10 -6.72 -2.16
N GLN A 192 3.11 -6.18 -2.83
CA GLN A 192 2.93 -5.28 -3.97
C GLN A 192 2.20 -5.98 -5.12
N MET A 193 2.64 -7.18 -5.51
CA MET A 193 1.99 -7.99 -6.56
C MET A 193 0.55 -8.34 -6.23
N SER A 194 0.32 -8.84 -5.02
CA SER A 194 -1.02 -9.27 -4.61
C SER A 194 -1.99 -8.09 -4.53
N THR A 195 -1.56 -6.94 -4.01
CA THR A 195 -2.35 -5.71 -4.00
C THR A 195 -2.79 -5.28 -5.40
N ARG A 196 -1.89 -5.36 -6.39
CA ARG A 196 -2.17 -4.94 -7.76
C ARG A 196 -3.06 -5.92 -8.50
N LYS A 197 -2.66 -7.20 -8.54
CA LYS A 197 -3.33 -8.23 -9.34
C LYS A 197 -4.69 -8.61 -8.77
N TYR A 198 -4.78 -8.67 -7.44
CA TYR A 198 -6.00 -9.12 -6.77
C TYR A 198 -6.82 -7.96 -6.24
N GLY A 199 -6.31 -6.73 -6.26
CA GLY A 199 -6.97 -5.56 -5.68
C GLY A 199 -6.80 -5.48 -4.15
N PRO A 200 -7.58 -4.62 -3.47
CA PRO A 200 -7.44 -4.32 -2.04
C PRO A 200 -7.95 -5.44 -1.12
N TYR A 201 -8.10 -6.65 -1.66
CA TYR A 201 -8.48 -7.84 -0.91
C TYR A 201 -7.28 -8.51 -0.22
N ALA A 202 -6.05 -8.05 -0.47
CA ALA A 202 -4.90 -8.40 0.35
C ALA A 202 -5.03 -7.71 1.72
N SER A 203 -4.77 -8.45 2.80
CA SER A 203 -4.90 -7.94 4.16
C SER A 203 -3.87 -6.86 4.47
N ILE A 204 -2.65 -7.02 3.94
CA ILE A 204 -1.58 -6.04 4.03
C ILE A 204 -1.32 -5.50 2.62
N LEU A 205 -1.35 -4.18 2.51
CA LEU A 205 -1.24 -3.43 1.27
C LEU A 205 -0.02 -2.52 1.35
N VAL A 206 0.70 -2.45 0.23
CA VAL A 206 1.84 -1.53 0.07
C VAL A 206 1.41 -0.46 -0.90
N ASN A 207 1.41 0.80 -0.46
CA ASN A 207 1.11 1.97 -1.27
C ASN A 207 -0.14 1.74 -2.14
N LEU A 208 -1.30 1.67 -1.50
CA LEU A 208 -2.60 1.41 -2.11
C LEU A 208 -2.77 2.23 -3.41
N TYR A 209 -2.70 1.61 -4.59
CA TYR A 209 -2.77 2.30 -5.90
C TYR A 209 -1.73 3.41 -6.11
N ASN A 210 -0.53 3.33 -5.53
CA ASN A 210 0.38 4.48 -5.49
C ASN A 210 -0.27 5.71 -4.81
N LEU A 211 -1.21 5.46 -3.90
CA LEU A 211 -2.14 6.43 -3.30
C LEU A 211 -2.84 7.32 -4.35
N ASN A 212 -3.25 6.74 -5.48
CA ASN A 212 -3.99 7.45 -6.50
C ASN A 212 -5.34 7.94 -5.94
N ARG A 213 -5.44 9.26 -5.80
CA ARG A 213 -6.62 9.94 -5.25
C ARG A 213 -7.88 9.68 -6.07
N ASP A 214 -7.80 9.80 -7.39
CA ASP A 214 -8.97 9.62 -8.27
C ASP A 214 -9.54 8.20 -8.14
N ALA A 215 -8.66 7.19 -8.03
CA ALA A 215 -9.07 5.81 -7.78
C ALA A 215 -9.73 5.62 -6.40
N LEU A 216 -9.23 6.31 -5.37
CA LEU A 216 -9.82 6.30 -4.03
C LEU A 216 -11.18 7.01 -3.98
N TYR A 217 -11.32 8.13 -4.70
CA TYR A 217 -12.59 8.84 -4.85
C TYR A 217 -13.62 7.99 -5.61
N ASP A 218 -13.23 7.42 -6.75
CA ASP A 218 -14.09 6.54 -7.52
C ASP A 218 -14.50 5.30 -6.73
N CYS A 219 -13.62 4.76 -5.88
CA CYS A 219 -14.00 3.71 -4.96
C CYS A 219 -15.14 4.16 -4.03
N TYR A 220 -14.96 5.32 -3.40
CA TYR A 220 -15.89 5.84 -2.41
C TYR A 220 -17.26 6.15 -3.01
N GLU A 221 -17.29 6.85 -4.15
CA GLU A 221 -18.53 7.30 -4.81
C GLU A 221 -19.23 6.16 -5.57
N ASN A 222 -18.48 5.41 -6.38
CA ASN A 222 -19.07 4.53 -7.38
C ASN A 222 -19.09 3.05 -6.99
N ASN A 223 -18.55 2.67 -5.82
CA ASN A 223 -18.48 1.27 -5.35
C ASN A 223 -17.94 0.28 -6.40
N LYS A 224 -17.04 0.75 -7.29
CA LYS A 224 -16.46 -0.07 -8.39
C LYS A 224 -15.44 -1.11 -7.89
N ILE A 225 -15.17 -1.12 -6.58
CA ILE A 225 -14.27 -2.02 -5.87
C ILE A 225 -15.14 -2.93 -4.96
N PRO A 226 -14.72 -4.15 -4.58
CA PRO A 226 -15.44 -4.94 -3.57
C PRO A 226 -15.94 -4.17 -2.36
N GLN A 227 -17.16 -4.52 -1.93
CA GLN A 227 -17.85 -3.99 -0.75
C GLN A 227 -17.01 -4.01 0.54
N VAL A 228 -16.00 -4.88 0.67
CA VAL A 228 -15.15 -4.98 1.86
C VAL A 228 -14.20 -3.79 2.00
N PHE A 229 -13.77 -3.17 0.89
CA PHE A 229 -12.84 -2.05 0.89
C PHE A 229 -13.53 -0.69 0.89
N THR A 230 -14.76 -0.60 0.37
CA THR A 230 -15.58 0.63 0.37
C THR A 230 -15.51 1.44 1.68
N PRO A 231 -15.59 0.83 2.89
CA PRO A 231 -15.58 1.61 4.14
C PRO A 231 -14.26 2.33 4.42
N TYR A 232 -13.16 1.97 3.75
CA TYR A 232 -11.81 2.47 3.98
C TYR A 232 -11.34 3.44 2.89
N CYS A 233 -12.00 3.49 1.72
CA CYS A 233 -11.56 4.30 0.58
C CYS A 233 -11.40 5.77 0.93
N ARG A 234 -12.41 6.35 1.59
CA ARG A 234 -12.35 7.74 2.06
C ARG A 234 -11.24 7.95 3.10
N ASP A 235 -10.98 6.98 3.97
CA ASP A 235 -10.01 7.12 5.04
C ASP A 235 -8.57 7.17 4.52
N TYR A 236 -8.29 6.50 3.39
CA TYR A 236 -6.98 6.52 2.76
C TYR A 236 -6.69 7.76 1.90
N ILE A 237 -7.69 8.60 1.61
CA ILE A 237 -7.46 9.87 0.89
C ILE A 237 -6.63 10.83 1.74
N ASP A 238 -6.82 10.82 3.07
CA ASP A 238 -6.01 11.63 4.01
C ASP A 238 -4.50 11.34 3.82
N LEU A 239 -4.14 10.05 3.76
CA LEU A 239 -2.76 9.62 3.51
C LEU A 239 -2.30 9.95 2.10
N ALA A 240 -3.17 9.80 1.10
CA ALA A 240 -2.84 10.11 -0.29
C ALA A 240 -2.45 11.56 -0.51
N ILE A 241 -3.14 12.49 0.15
CA ILE A 241 -2.81 13.92 0.09
C ILE A 241 -1.51 14.18 0.85
N LEU A 242 -1.44 13.76 2.12
CA LEU A 242 -0.27 14.06 2.98
C LEU A 242 1.03 13.42 2.48
N HIS A 243 0.94 12.28 1.81
CA HIS A 243 2.08 11.57 1.22
C HIS A 243 2.36 11.98 -0.24
N ALA A 244 1.63 12.93 -0.83
CA ALA A 244 1.87 13.36 -2.21
C ALA A 244 3.31 13.86 -2.47
N GLU A 245 3.97 14.35 -1.43
CA GLU A 245 5.38 14.77 -1.44
C GLU A 245 6.35 13.80 -0.74
N GLY A 246 5.81 12.73 -0.15
CA GLY A 246 6.58 11.75 0.60
C GLY A 246 7.37 10.80 -0.30
N THR A 247 8.28 10.07 0.32
CA THR A 247 9.25 9.19 -0.34
C THR A 247 9.26 7.79 0.25
N ALA A 248 8.88 7.63 1.52
CA ALA A 248 8.77 6.33 2.17
C ALA A 248 7.59 5.53 1.59
N ASN A 249 7.77 4.25 1.27
CA ASN A 249 6.60 3.42 0.96
C ASN A 249 5.74 3.24 2.21
N ILE A 250 4.42 3.28 2.06
CA ILE A 250 3.51 3.09 3.19
C ILE A 250 2.90 1.69 3.16
N LEU A 251 3.05 1.00 4.28
CA LEU A 251 2.45 -0.29 4.61
C LEU A 251 1.14 -0.07 5.36
N HIS A 252 0.05 -0.73 4.97
CA HIS A 252 -1.23 -0.60 5.65
C HIS A 252 -1.97 -1.93 5.78
N PHE A 253 -2.75 -2.07 6.85
CA PHE A 253 -3.62 -3.22 7.06
C PHE A 253 -5.10 -2.83 6.96
N ILE A 254 -5.85 -3.60 6.18
CA ILE A 254 -7.30 -3.43 6.03
C ILE A 254 -8.04 -4.63 6.62
N GLY A 255 -8.86 -4.35 7.61
CA GLY A 255 -9.69 -5.35 8.24
C GLY A 255 -9.89 -5.08 9.72
N ASP A 256 -10.53 -6.06 10.36
CA ASP A 256 -10.62 -6.12 11.81
C ASP A 256 -9.50 -7.06 12.31
N GLY A 257 -8.94 -6.76 13.48
CA GLY A 257 -7.85 -7.53 14.11
C GLY A 257 -6.43 -7.01 13.80
N LEU A 258 -5.43 -7.81 14.16
CA LEU A 258 -4.03 -7.54 13.81
C LEU A 258 -3.66 -8.15 12.45
N PRO A 259 -2.75 -7.51 11.68
CA PRO A 259 -2.20 -8.11 10.48
C PRO A 259 -1.44 -9.39 10.82
N TYR A 260 -1.42 -10.37 9.92
CA TYR A 260 -0.46 -11.45 10.01
C TYR A 260 0.84 -11.03 9.32
N MET A 261 1.95 -10.96 10.05
CA MET A 261 3.27 -10.61 9.50
C MET A 261 4.30 -11.68 9.87
N ASN A 262 5.12 -12.07 8.89
CA ASN A 262 6.31 -12.88 9.12
C ASN A 262 7.45 -12.04 9.75
N GLU A 263 8.53 -12.71 10.17
CA GLU A 263 9.67 -12.06 10.82
C GLU A 263 10.31 -10.95 9.98
N GLU A 264 10.47 -11.14 8.66
CA GLU A 264 11.13 -10.15 7.80
C GLU A 264 10.29 -8.88 7.62
N MET A 265 8.96 -8.97 7.72
CA MET A 265 8.06 -7.83 7.60
C MET A 265 7.88 -7.05 8.89
N ARG A 266 8.00 -7.70 10.06
CA ARG A 266 7.80 -7.06 11.38
C ARG A 266 8.76 -5.90 11.64
N LYS A 267 9.89 -5.83 10.93
CA LYS A 267 10.86 -4.72 11.01
C LYS A 267 10.38 -3.42 10.35
N TYR A 268 9.27 -3.45 9.59
CA TYR A 268 8.71 -2.29 8.92
C TYR A 268 7.45 -1.77 9.65
N PRO A 269 7.27 -0.44 9.78
CA PRO A 269 6.06 0.12 10.37
C PRO A 269 4.85 -0.15 9.46
N ILE A 270 3.73 -0.53 10.06
CA ILE A 270 2.45 -0.73 9.36
C ILE A 270 1.37 0.15 9.95
N PHE A 271 0.63 0.86 9.09
CA PHE A 271 -0.54 1.62 9.50
C PHE A 271 -1.74 0.70 9.63
N ALA A 272 -2.41 0.71 10.79
CA ALA A 272 -3.57 -0.13 11.03
C ALA A 272 -4.59 0.56 11.95
N LYS A 273 -5.76 -0.04 12.06
CA LYS A 273 -6.83 0.44 12.95
C LYS A 273 -6.50 0.25 14.44
N VAL A 274 -5.76 -0.81 14.75
CA VAL A 274 -5.51 -1.24 16.13
C VAL A 274 -4.06 -1.69 16.35
N ARG A 275 -3.63 -1.62 17.61
CA ARG A 275 -2.36 -2.07 18.16
C ARG A 275 -2.64 -2.83 19.47
N PRO A 276 -1.96 -3.95 19.75
CA PRO A 276 -2.16 -4.66 21.02
C PRO A 276 -1.65 -3.82 22.20
N ILE A 277 -2.28 -4.00 23.36
CA ILE A 277 -1.86 -3.41 24.63
C ILE A 277 -1.03 -4.45 25.39
N CYS A 278 0.28 -4.21 25.50
CA CYS A 278 1.26 -5.11 26.12
C CYS A 278 2.04 -4.37 27.21
N ASP A 279 2.39 -5.05 28.32
CA ASP A 279 3.20 -4.45 29.37
C ASP A 279 4.70 -4.45 29.01
N ASN A 280 5.49 -3.68 29.78
CA ASN A 280 6.89 -3.35 29.46
C ASN A 280 7.84 -4.57 29.33
N ASP A 281 7.51 -5.70 29.94
CA ASP A 281 8.34 -6.93 29.87
C ASP A 281 7.96 -7.85 28.69
N GLY A 282 7.03 -7.44 27.82
CA GLY A 282 6.53 -8.26 26.71
C GLY A 282 5.56 -9.37 27.14
N PHE A 283 5.10 -9.31 28.39
CA PHE A 283 4.07 -10.16 28.97
C PHE A 283 2.96 -9.27 29.51
N ARG A 284 1.72 -9.73 29.47
CA ARG A 284 0.64 -9.10 30.25
C ARG A 284 0.71 -9.61 31.69
N ASP A 285 0.78 -8.72 32.67
CA ASP A 285 0.65 -9.07 34.08
C ASP A 285 -0.81 -9.47 34.38
N ASP A 286 -1.16 -10.72 34.04
CA ASP A 286 -2.45 -11.33 34.30
C ASP A 286 -2.54 -11.85 35.77
N THR A 287 -1.89 -11.20 36.76
CA THR A 287 -1.97 -11.58 38.18
C THR A 287 -3.34 -11.38 38.84
N MET A 288 -4.41 -11.20 38.06
CA MET A 288 -5.77 -11.28 38.56
C MET A 288 -6.65 -12.17 37.66
N ASP A 289 -7.07 -13.30 38.24
CA ASP A 289 -8.08 -14.26 37.78
C ASP A 289 -7.56 -15.50 36.99
N TYR A 290 -7.10 -16.47 37.78
CA TYR A 290 -7.04 -17.90 37.45
C TYR A 290 -8.42 -18.37 36.94
N VAL A 291 -8.47 -19.02 35.76
CA VAL A 291 -9.25 -20.25 35.43
C VAL A 291 -9.47 -20.40 33.90
N ILE A 292 -9.03 -21.57 33.39
CA ILE A 292 -9.17 -22.21 32.06
C ILE A 292 -8.19 -21.79 30.94
N GLY A 293 -7.08 -22.52 30.86
CA GLY A 293 -6.64 -23.25 29.65
C GLY A 293 -6.12 -22.51 28.43
N ASP A 294 -6.29 -21.19 28.30
CA ASP A 294 -5.92 -20.42 27.09
C ASP A 294 -5.18 -19.10 27.40
N GLU A 295 -4.36 -19.09 28.46
CA GLU A 295 -3.39 -18.02 28.77
C GLU A 295 -2.36 -17.79 27.64
N ALA A 296 -2.25 -18.72 26.68
CA ALA A 296 -1.23 -18.69 25.64
C ALA A 296 -1.44 -17.59 24.59
N MET A 297 -2.68 -17.25 24.21
CA MET A 297 -2.94 -16.45 22.99
C MET A 297 -2.72 -14.94 23.17
N ASP A 298 -3.11 -14.37 24.32
CA ASP A 298 -2.88 -12.95 24.66
C ASP A 298 -1.40 -12.70 25.00
N ASN A 299 -0.73 -13.67 25.63
CA ASN A 299 0.70 -13.60 25.88
C ASN A 299 1.50 -13.77 24.57
N GLU A 300 1.07 -14.66 23.67
CA GLU A 300 1.74 -14.90 22.38
C GLU A 300 1.76 -13.66 21.48
N MET A 301 0.72 -12.82 21.47
CA MET A 301 0.72 -11.57 20.67
C MET A 301 1.60 -10.46 21.27
N CYS A 302 1.91 -10.53 22.56
CA CYS A 302 2.77 -9.56 23.25
C CYS A 302 4.23 -9.98 23.32
N GLN A 303 4.53 -11.24 23.02
CA GLN A 303 5.91 -11.72 22.91
C GLN A 303 6.70 -10.88 21.91
N PRO A 304 7.96 -10.51 22.21
CA PRO A 304 8.77 -9.65 21.34
C PRO A 304 8.88 -10.13 19.89
N ASN A 305 8.92 -11.45 19.68
CA ASN A 305 9.02 -12.02 18.34
C ASN A 305 7.70 -11.93 17.55
N ASN A 306 6.55 -11.84 18.21
CA ASN A 306 5.22 -11.90 17.59
C ASN A 306 4.47 -10.56 17.64
N ARG A 307 4.95 -9.61 18.45
CA ARG A 307 4.32 -8.31 18.64
C ARG A 307 4.28 -7.50 17.35
N ILE A 308 3.13 -6.87 17.13
CA ILE A 308 2.89 -5.99 15.99
C ILE A 308 2.59 -4.59 16.50
N ASP A 309 3.57 -3.71 16.38
CA ASP A 309 3.41 -2.30 16.74
C ASP A 309 2.86 -1.52 15.55
N SER A 310 1.54 -1.52 15.36
CA SER A 310 0.95 -0.72 14.30
C SER A 310 1.03 0.78 14.59
N ILE A 311 1.23 1.60 13.55
CA ILE A 311 0.91 3.03 13.59
C ILE A 311 -0.61 3.18 13.45
N LEU A 312 -1.25 3.82 14.42
CA LEU A 312 -2.70 3.87 14.52
C LEU A 312 -3.31 4.90 13.58
N LEU A 313 -4.34 4.49 12.82
CA LEU A 313 -5.17 5.38 12.01
C LEU A 313 -6.64 5.29 12.40
N PRO A 314 -7.41 6.37 12.22
CA PRO A 314 -8.86 6.38 12.38
C PRO A 314 -9.51 5.71 11.17
N LEU A 315 -9.39 4.39 11.04
CA LEU A 315 -9.95 3.62 9.92
C LEU A 315 -11.40 3.16 10.18
N ASN A 316 -12.14 2.95 9.10
CA ASN A 316 -13.56 2.59 9.08
C ASN A 316 -14.40 3.60 9.88
N ARG A 317 -14.18 4.90 9.61
CA ARG A 317 -14.72 5.99 10.44
C ARG A 317 -16.23 5.99 10.55
N LYS A 318 -16.91 5.62 9.46
CA LYS A 318 -18.38 5.53 9.43
C LYS A 318 -18.92 4.58 10.50
N ARG A 319 -18.27 3.42 10.69
CA ARG A 319 -18.67 2.40 11.68
C ARG A 319 -18.32 2.80 13.11
N HIS A 320 -17.12 3.36 13.33
CA HIS A 320 -16.58 3.56 14.68
C HIS A 320 -16.80 4.98 15.25
N TYR A 321 -16.84 6.02 14.42
CA TYR A 321 -16.96 7.43 14.85
C TYR A 321 -18.24 8.10 14.34
N GLY A 322 -18.75 7.70 13.16
CA GLY A 322 -19.99 8.26 12.58
C GLY A 322 -21.22 8.08 13.46
N VAL A 323 -21.39 6.89 14.04
CA VAL A 323 -22.55 6.58 14.88
C VAL A 323 -22.60 7.47 16.14
N VAL A 324 -21.44 7.93 16.64
CA VAL A 324 -21.35 8.75 17.85
C VAL A 324 -22.13 10.06 17.73
N SER A 325 -22.12 10.68 16.54
CA SER A 325 -22.85 11.93 16.28
C SER A 325 -24.37 11.81 16.45
N SER A 326 -24.91 10.58 16.42
CA SER A 326 -26.34 10.32 16.58
C SER A 326 -26.78 10.08 18.03
N VAL A 327 -25.85 9.95 18.98
CA VAL A 327 -26.16 9.69 20.39
C VAL A 327 -27.09 10.76 20.98
N PRO A 328 -26.83 12.07 20.83
CA PRO A 328 -27.69 13.12 21.41
C PRO A 328 -29.17 13.06 21.00
N ALA A 329 -29.48 12.57 19.80
CA ALA A 329 -30.85 12.44 19.31
C ALA A 329 -31.56 11.15 19.77
N ASN A 330 -30.79 10.16 20.25
CA ASN A 330 -31.29 8.84 20.63
C ASN A 330 -31.25 8.61 22.15
N ASP A 331 -30.42 9.37 22.86
CA ASP A 331 -30.22 9.22 24.29
C ASP A 331 -31.27 9.97 25.12
N ILE A 332 -31.38 9.60 26.39
CA ILE A 332 -32.30 10.19 27.37
C ILE A 332 -31.53 10.66 28.61
N PRO A 333 -32.09 11.59 29.42
CA PRO A 333 -31.50 11.99 30.70
C PRO A 333 -31.30 10.81 31.66
N TRP A 334 -30.26 10.88 32.48
CA TRP A 334 -29.88 9.82 33.43
C TRP A 334 -31.02 9.37 34.34
N GLU A 335 -31.83 10.33 34.79
CA GLU A 335 -32.93 10.12 35.74
C GLU A 335 -34.09 9.31 35.15
N GLN A 336 -34.17 9.25 33.81
CA GLN A 336 -35.19 8.49 33.08
C GLN A 336 -34.73 7.09 32.69
N LYS A 337 -33.44 6.76 32.89
CA LYS A 337 -32.87 5.47 32.49
C LYS A 337 -33.22 4.36 33.47
N VAL A 338 -33.39 3.16 32.93
CA VAL A 338 -33.61 1.93 33.69
C VAL A 338 -32.31 1.52 34.39
N GLY A 339 -32.35 1.32 35.71
CA GLY A 339 -31.22 0.85 36.53
C GLY A 339 -30.86 -0.62 36.31
N LYS A 340 -30.50 -0.99 35.09
CA LYS A 340 -30.04 -2.33 34.69
C LYS A 340 -28.86 -2.22 33.74
N ALA A 341 -27.97 -3.20 33.79
CA ALA A 341 -26.94 -3.38 32.79
C ALA A 341 -27.45 -4.14 31.58
N VAL A 342 -27.13 -3.67 30.38
CA VAL A 342 -27.57 -4.31 29.13
C VAL A 342 -26.41 -4.70 28.24
N TRP A 343 -26.55 -5.84 27.55
CA TRP A 343 -25.67 -6.26 26.48
C TRP A 343 -26.43 -7.02 25.38
N ARG A 344 -26.11 -6.73 24.12
CA ARG A 344 -26.56 -7.49 22.95
C ARG A 344 -25.41 -7.73 21.99
N GLY A 345 -25.16 -8.99 21.64
CA GLY A 345 -24.11 -9.35 20.69
C GLY A 345 -24.41 -10.62 19.90
N LYS A 346 -23.44 -11.04 19.09
CA LYS A 346 -23.52 -12.28 18.29
C LYS A 346 -22.99 -13.45 19.12
N TYR A 347 -23.59 -14.63 18.96
CA TYR A 347 -23.04 -15.89 19.47
C TYR A 347 -21.93 -16.39 18.53
N GLY A 348 -20.72 -16.58 19.04
CA GLY A 348 -19.61 -17.20 18.32
C GLY A 348 -19.57 -18.73 18.47
N ASP A 349 -18.63 -19.35 17.76
CA ASP A 349 -18.53 -20.80 17.66
C ASP A 349 -17.67 -21.39 18.80
N ILE A 350 -18.26 -21.48 19.99
CA ILE A 350 -17.59 -21.92 21.23
C ILE A 350 -17.37 -23.45 21.28
N ILE A 351 -17.98 -24.21 20.36
CA ILE A 351 -17.95 -25.67 20.34
C ILE A 351 -16.62 -26.22 19.77
N THR A 352 -15.80 -25.36 19.15
CA THR A 352 -14.47 -25.74 18.65
C THR A 352 -13.40 -25.47 19.71
N HIS A 353 -12.37 -26.32 19.80
CA HIS A 353 -11.21 -26.15 20.71
C HIS A 353 -10.36 -24.88 20.45
N ASN A 354 -10.83 -23.94 19.61
CA ASN A 354 -10.11 -22.74 19.17
C ASN A 354 -10.96 -21.46 19.33
N ALA A 355 -11.90 -21.41 20.28
CA ALA A 355 -12.70 -20.21 20.51
C ALA A 355 -11.83 -19.09 21.10
N SER A 356 -11.91 -17.87 20.55
CA SER A 356 -11.13 -16.74 21.10
C SER A 356 -11.59 -16.37 22.51
N ILE A 357 -10.70 -15.80 23.33
CA ILE A 357 -11.02 -15.30 24.67
C ILE A 357 -12.26 -14.38 24.69
N ASN A 358 -12.43 -13.54 23.66
CA ASN A 358 -13.60 -12.66 23.54
C ASN A 358 -14.93 -13.41 23.37
N GLU A 359 -14.92 -14.60 22.75
CA GLU A 359 -16.14 -15.43 22.64
C GLU A 359 -16.47 -16.13 23.96
N TYR A 360 -15.46 -16.55 24.72
CA TYR A 360 -15.65 -17.04 26.09
C TYR A 360 -16.22 -15.96 27.01
N MET A 361 -15.69 -14.74 26.94
CA MET A 361 -16.21 -13.59 27.70
C MET A 361 -17.69 -13.30 27.40
N LYS A 362 -18.08 -13.30 26.11
CA LYS A 362 -19.48 -13.11 25.70
C LYS A 362 -20.38 -14.24 26.20
N TYR A 363 -19.89 -15.47 26.13
CA TYR A 363 -20.61 -16.63 26.67
C TYR A 363 -20.80 -16.52 28.18
N ALA A 364 -19.73 -16.28 28.93
CA ALA A 364 -19.75 -16.13 30.38
C ALA A 364 -20.73 -15.04 30.82
N LEU A 365 -20.71 -13.88 30.14
CA LEU A 365 -21.65 -12.80 30.42
C LEU A 365 -23.10 -13.26 30.30
N VAL A 366 -23.44 -13.97 29.22
CA VAL A 366 -24.82 -14.41 29.01
C VAL A 366 -25.19 -15.57 29.95
N SER A 367 -24.30 -16.55 30.14
CA SER A 367 -24.57 -17.75 30.94
C SER A 367 -24.68 -17.45 32.43
N ASN A 368 -23.80 -16.60 32.96
CA ASN A 368 -23.74 -16.29 34.39
C ASN A 368 -24.92 -15.43 34.83
N HIS A 369 -25.51 -14.65 33.91
CA HIS A 369 -26.56 -13.68 34.21
C HIS A 369 -27.93 -14.00 33.59
N LEU A 370 -28.19 -15.26 33.22
CA LEU A 370 -29.45 -15.69 32.59
C LEU A 370 -30.70 -15.32 33.38
N ASN A 371 -30.62 -15.43 34.71
CA ASN A 371 -31.71 -15.19 35.67
C ASN A 371 -31.50 -13.89 36.48
N SER A 372 -30.57 -13.04 36.06
CA SER A 372 -30.27 -11.81 36.77
C SER A 372 -31.43 -10.83 36.70
N THR A 373 -31.73 -10.15 37.80
CA THR A 373 -32.74 -9.08 37.83
C THR A 373 -32.17 -7.72 37.45
N VAL A 374 -30.84 -7.57 37.55
CA VAL A 374 -30.10 -6.32 37.34
C VAL A 374 -29.23 -6.32 36.08
N VAL A 375 -29.00 -7.48 35.45
CA VAL A 375 -28.28 -7.62 34.17
C VAL A 375 -29.21 -8.25 33.11
N ASP A 376 -29.34 -7.59 31.96
CA ASP A 376 -30.00 -8.09 30.75
C ASP A 376 -28.96 -8.28 29.63
N ALA A 377 -28.28 -9.42 29.66
CA ALA A 377 -27.32 -9.82 28.62
C ALA A 377 -27.87 -10.98 27.80
N LYS A 378 -27.98 -10.79 26.48
CA LYS A 378 -28.51 -11.81 25.54
C LYS A 378 -27.84 -11.77 24.18
N PHE A 379 -27.83 -12.91 23.48
CA PHE A 379 -27.47 -12.97 22.07
C PHE A 379 -28.61 -12.45 21.18
N SER A 380 -28.26 -11.67 20.16
CA SER A 380 -29.18 -10.88 19.33
C SER A 380 -29.84 -11.65 18.18
N LYS A 381 -29.39 -12.87 17.86
CA LYS A 381 -29.99 -13.75 16.84
C LYS A 381 -29.86 -15.21 17.23
N SER A 382 -30.82 -16.03 16.76
CA SER A 382 -30.65 -17.48 16.62
C SER A 382 -29.58 -17.74 15.55
N THR A 383 -28.32 -17.91 15.97
CA THR A 383 -27.43 -18.78 15.21
C THR A 383 -27.90 -20.22 15.46
N GLU A 384 -27.81 -21.12 14.49
CA GLU A 384 -28.33 -22.51 14.57
C GLU A 384 -27.87 -23.28 15.83
N HIS A 385 -26.82 -22.80 16.52
CA HIS A 385 -26.17 -23.44 17.67
C HIS A 385 -26.33 -22.67 19.01
N ALA A 386 -26.97 -21.49 19.04
CA ALA A 386 -27.13 -20.74 20.30
C ALA A 386 -28.25 -21.34 21.17
N PRO A 387 -28.04 -21.56 22.49
CA PRO A 387 -29.08 -22.04 23.38
C PRO A 387 -30.30 -21.10 23.43
N HIS A 388 -31.52 -21.64 23.31
CA HIS A 388 -32.74 -20.83 23.16
C HIS A 388 -32.98 -19.84 24.31
N ASN A 389 -32.63 -20.20 25.54
CA ASN A 389 -32.75 -19.35 26.75
C ASN A 389 -31.73 -18.20 26.82
N MET A 390 -30.68 -18.26 25.99
CA MET A 390 -29.63 -17.24 25.89
C MET A 390 -29.90 -16.22 24.77
N ILE A 391 -30.95 -16.42 23.97
CA ILE A 391 -31.34 -15.53 22.87
C ILE A 391 -32.34 -14.50 23.39
N GLY A 392 -32.12 -13.24 23.01
CA GLY A 392 -33.00 -12.12 23.33
C GLY A 392 -33.41 -11.36 22.07
N GLN A 393 -34.31 -10.39 22.24
CA GLN A 393 -34.68 -9.49 21.15
C GLN A 393 -33.48 -8.62 20.75
N TYR A 394 -33.34 -8.37 19.45
CA TYR A 394 -32.38 -7.40 18.93
C TYR A 394 -32.65 -6.03 19.56
N MET A 395 -31.59 -5.33 19.97
CA MET A 395 -31.67 -3.95 20.45
C MET A 395 -30.73 -3.08 19.62
N ASP A 396 -31.29 -2.02 19.05
CA ASP A 396 -30.50 -0.95 18.45
C ASP A 396 -29.88 -0.05 19.52
N MET A 397 -29.14 0.97 19.07
CA MET A 397 -28.49 1.94 19.96
C MET A 397 -29.52 2.64 20.86
N LYS A 398 -30.64 3.12 20.30
CA LYS A 398 -31.68 3.85 21.04
C LYS A 398 -32.27 3.01 22.17
N ALA A 399 -32.55 1.73 21.92
CA ALA A 399 -33.05 0.80 22.93
C ALA A 399 -32.01 0.52 24.03
N GLN A 400 -30.74 0.39 23.68
CA GLN A 400 -29.66 0.21 24.68
C GLN A 400 -29.50 1.47 25.54
N LEU A 401 -29.59 2.66 24.95
CA LEU A 401 -29.49 3.95 25.64
C LEU A 401 -30.62 4.23 26.65
N GLN A 402 -31.66 3.39 26.71
CA GLN A 402 -32.67 3.46 27.78
C GLN A 402 -32.15 2.96 29.14
N HIS A 403 -30.95 2.38 29.19
CA HIS A 403 -30.37 1.73 30.38
C HIS A 403 -29.25 2.57 30.98
N LYS A 404 -29.15 2.58 32.31
CA LYS A 404 -28.06 3.28 33.02
C LYS A 404 -26.70 2.67 32.74
N TYR A 405 -26.63 1.35 32.58
CA TYR A 405 -25.35 0.65 32.41
C TYR A 405 -25.33 -0.12 31.09
N ILE A 406 -24.23 0.02 30.34
CA ILE A 406 -24.03 -0.69 29.07
C ILE A 406 -22.71 -1.45 29.13
N ILE A 407 -22.74 -2.74 28.85
CA ILE A 407 -21.53 -3.56 28.86
C ILE A 407 -20.91 -3.52 27.46
N SER A 408 -19.59 -3.31 27.37
CA SER A 408 -18.84 -3.34 26.12
C SER A 408 -17.81 -4.47 26.20
N ILE A 409 -17.92 -5.45 25.29
CA ILE A 409 -16.94 -6.53 25.13
C ILE A 409 -16.33 -6.43 23.73
N GLU A 410 -15.03 -6.61 23.65
CA GLU A 410 -14.26 -6.60 22.41
C GLU A 410 -14.69 -7.70 21.42
N GLY A 411 -14.43 -7.44 20.14
CA GLY A 411 -14.81 -8.27 19.01
C GLY A 411 -13.63 -9.07 18.50
N ASN A 412 -13.40 -9.00 17.18
CA ASN A 412 -12.11 -9.43 16.59
C ASN A 412 -10.97 -8.46 16.95
N ASP A 413 -11.33 -7.22 17.26
CA ASP A 413 -10.48 -6.15 17.76
C ASP A 413 -11.30 -5.31 18.75
N VAL A 414 -11.40 -3.99 18.57
CA VAL A 414 -12.19 -3.11 19.42
C VAL A 414 -13.71 -3.27 19.23
N SER A 415 -14.45 -3.07 20.32
CA SER A 415 -15.92 -2.94 20.23
C SER A 415 -16.29 -1.76 19.34
N SER A 416 -17.09 -2.03 18.30
CA SER A 416 -17.61 -0.96 17.43
C SER A 416 -18.53 0.00 18.17
N GLY A 417 -19.05 -0.41 19.32
CA GLY A 417 -19.98 0.40 20.10
C GLY A 417 -19.35 1.26 21.18
N LEU A 418 -18.13 0.95 21.61
CA LEU A 418 -17.49 1.59 22.77
C LEU A 418 -17.55 3.13 22.73
N LYS A 419 -17.23 3.74 21.58
CA LYS A 419 -17.15 5.20 21.42
C LYS A 419 -18.50 5.89 21.63
N TRP A 420 -19.59 5.31 21.09
CA TRP A 420 -20.93 5.88 21.29
C TRP A 420 -21.47 5.58 22.69
N MET A 421 -21.09 4.45 23.29
CA MET A 421 -21.43 4.12 24.68
C MET A 421 -20.77 5.11 25.66
N LEU A 422 -19.49 5.40 25.48
CA LEU A 422 -18.75 6.36 26.32
C LEU A 422 -19.28 7.79 26.17
N PHE A 423 -19.83 8.15 24.99
CA PHE A 423 -20.41 9.46 24.71
C PHE A 423 -21.88 9.62 25.14
N SER A 424 -22.45 8.58 25.75
CA SER A 424 -23.83 8.62 26.23
C SER A 424 -23.92 9.02 27.70
N ASN A 425 -25.12 9.40 28.13
CA ASN A 425 -25.48 9.57 29.53
C ASN A 425 -25.54 8.22 30.28
N SER A 426 -25.11 7.09 29.71
CA SER A 426 -24.98 5.80 30.39
C SER A 426 -23.56 5.59 30.88
N VAL A 427 -23.36 4.70 31.86
CA VAL A 427 -22.03 4.27 32.32
C VAL A 427 -21.64 2.96 31.65
N VAL A 428 -20.42 2.92 31.14
CA VAL A 428 -19.90 1.76 30.40
C VAL A 428 -19.17 0.81 31.33
N PHE A 429 -19.47 -0.49 31.21
CA PHE A 429 -18.82 -1.57 31.95
C PHE A 429 -17.92 -2.32 30.97
N VAL A 430 -16.64 -2.45 31.27
CA VAL A 430 -15.64 -2.97 30.32
C VAL A 430 -14.67 -3.94 31.01
N PRO A 431 -14.36 -5.11 30.42
CA PRO A 431 -13.20 -5.89 30.82
C PRO A 431 -11.88 -5.17 30.48
N PRO A 432 -10.72 -5.64 30.96
CA PRO A 432 -9.43 -5.05 30.57
C PRO A 432 -9.27 -5.01 29.04
N PHE A 433 -9.03 -3.83 28.47
CA PHE A 433 -8.84 -3.62 27.03
C PHE A 433 -7.63 -4.39 26.51
N THR A 434 -7.77 -5.13 25.40
CA THR A 434 -6.67 -5.86 24.76
C THR A 434 -6.06 -5.12 23.57
N MET A 435 -6.82 -4.20 22.99
CA MET A 435 -6.42 -3.45 21.81
C MET A 435 -6.64 -1.96 22.05
N SER A 436 -5.73 -1.15 21.53
CA SER A 436 -5.95 0.29 21.42
C SER A 436 -6.11 0.72 19.97
N SER A 437 -6.93 1.74 19.77
CA SER A 437 -7.26 2.34 18.49
C SER A 437 -7.05 3.86 18.53
N TRP A 438 -7.55 4.58 17.53
CA TRP A 438 -7.54 6.05 17.55
C TRP A 438 -8.21 6.67 18.79
N ALA A 439 -9.12 5.94 19.46
CA ALA A 439 -9.77 6.39 20.69
C ALA A 439 -8.92 6.20 21.96
N MET A 440 -7.70 5.65 21.86
CA MET A 440 -6.75 5.55 22.97
C MET A 440 -7.34 4.77 24.17
N GLU A 441 -7.89 3.58 23.91
CA GLU A 441 -8.52 2.75 24.94
C GLU A 441 -7.63 2.48 26.17
N ASP A 442 -6.32 2.43 25.97
CA ASP A 442 -5.29 2.21 26.99
C ASP A 442 -5.04 3.40 27.92
N ILE A 443 -5.48 4.61 27.57
CA ILE A 443 -5.41 5.76 28.50
C ILE A 443 -6.71 5.95 29.29
N LEU A 444 -7.77 5.20 28.96
CA LEU A 444 -9.00 5.20 29.72
C LEU A 444 -8.77 4.54 31.08
N GLN A 445 -9.16 5.24 32.14
CA GLN A 445 -8.92 4.82 33.52
C GLN A 445 -10.18 4.19 34.16
N PRO A 446 -10.03 3.04 34.85
CA PRO A 446 -11.13 2.42 35.61
C PRO A 446 -11.60 3.35 36.73
N PHE A 447 -12.91 3.37 36.98
CA PHE A 447 -13.61 4.28 37.91
C PHE A 447 -13.43 5.79 37.63
N VAL A 448 -12.84 6.15 36.48
CA VAL A 448 -12.78 7.53 35.99
C VAL A 448 -13.59 7.67 34.71
N HIS A 449 -13.41 6.74 33.76
CA HIS A 449 -14.07 6.77 32.44
C HIS A 449 -15.01 5.57 32.22
N TYR A 450 -14.86 4.50 32.99
CA TYR A 450 -15.70 3.30 32.89
C TYR A 450 -15.66 2.51 34.20
N ILE A 451 -16.58 1.56 34.38
CA ILE A 451 -16.57 0.62 35.51
C ILE A 451 -15.91 -0.70 35.07
N PRO A 452 -14.83 -1.14 35.74
CA PRO A 452 -14.12 -2.35 35.35
C PRO A 452 -14.90 -3.62 35.74
N ILE A 453 -14.95 -4.59 34.82
CA ILE A 453 -15.46 -5.94 35.07
C ILE A 453 -14.40 -7.00 34.78
N LYS A 454 -14.52 -8.19 35.36
CA LYS A 454 -13.58 -9.29 35.19
C LYS A 454 -13.81 -10.02 33.86
N ARG A 455 -12.76 -10.65 33.31
CA ARG A 455 -12.85 -11.45 32.06
C ARG A 455 -13.83 -12.63 32.21
N ASP A 456 -13.90 -13.24 33.38
CA ASP A 456 -14.85 -14.33 33.68
C ASP A 456 -16.30 -13.85 33.92
N MET A 457 -16.53 -12.53 33.88
CA MET A 457 -17.81 -11.86 34.11
C MET A 457 -18.42 -12.12 35.50
N SER A 458 -17.63 -12.62 36.47
CA SER A 458 -18.13 -13.01 37.80
C SER A 458 -18.58 -11.82 38.67
N ASN A 459 -18.03 -10.62 38.43
CA ASN A 459 -18.28 -9.43 39.25
C ASN A 459 -19.31 -8.45 38.68
N VAL A 460 -19.96 -8.74 37.54
CA VAL A 460 -20.83 -7.76 36.85
C VAL A 460 -21.98 -7.30 37.75
N GLU A 461 -22.67 -8.21 38.43
CA GLU A 461 -23.78 -7.83 39.33
C GLU A 461 -23.31 -7.03 40.55
N ALA A 462 -22.16 -7.38 41.12
CA ALA A 462 -21.56 -6.64 42.22
C ALA A 462 -21.19 -5.20 41.78
N MET A 463 -20.71 -5.02 40.55
CA MET A 463 -20.42 -3.69 40.00
C MET A 463 -21.68 -2.89 39.69
N VAL A 464 -22.79 -3.53 39.31
CA VAL A 464 -24.09 -2.84 39.19
C VAL A 464 -24.58 -2.38 40.57
N GLN A 465 -24.47 -3.23 41.59
CA GLN A 465 -24.83 -2.86 42.97
C GLN A 465 -23.94 -1.75 43.53
N TRP A 466 -22.64 -1.79 43.21
CA TRP A 466 -21.72 -0.71 43.55
C TRP A 466 -22.17 0.60 42.91
N ALA A 467 -22.50 0.59 41.61
CA ALA A 467 -22.93 1.80 40.91
C ALA A 467 -24.24 2.38 41.46
N GLU A 468 -25.23 1.53 41.80
CA GLU A 468 -26.48 1.98 42.43
C GLU A 468 -26.28 2.52 43.85
N SER A 469 -25.25 2.07 44.57
CA SER A 469 -24.91 2.58 45.92
C SER A 469 -23.98 3.80 45.90
N HIS A 470 -23.41 4.15 44.75
CA HIS A 470 -22.51 5.29 44.53
C HIS A 470 -22.99 6.15 43.35
N PRO A 471 -24.19 6.76 43.47
CA PRO A 471 -24.83 7.45 42.34
C PRO A 471 -24.04 8.68 41.87
N ASP A 472 -23.41 9.42 42.78
CA ASP A 472 -22.64 10.63 42.45
C ASP A 472 -21.35 10.28 41.71
N GLU A 473 -20.62 9.26 42.18
CA GLU A 473 -19.42 8.75 41.53
C GLU A 473 -19.75 8.12 40.17
N THR A 474 -20.84 7.36 40.09
CA THR A 474 -21.32 6.75 38.85
C THR A 474 -21.67 7.80 37.80
N LYS A 475 -22.37 8.86 38.21
CA LYS A 475 -22.67 9.99 37.32
C LYS A 475 -21.39 10.69 36.86
N LEU A 476 -20.45 10.92 37.77
CA LEU A 476 -19.16 11.53 37.45
C LEU A 476 -18.36 10.71 36.42
N ILE A 477 -18.42 9.38 36.49
CA ILE A 477 -17.81 8.49 35.50
C ILE A 477 -18.43 8.69 34.11
N SER A 478 -19.76 8.75 34.01
CA SER A 478 -20.46 9.01 32.73
C SER A 478 -20.12 10.39 32.16
N GLU A 479 -20.07 11.42 33.01
CA GLU A 479 -19.69 12.78 32.59
C GLU A 479 -18.26 12.80 32.03
N ARG A 480 -17.30 12.16 32.72
CA ARG A 480 -15.90 12.10 32.29
C ARG A 480 -15.71 11.28 31.01
N SER A 481 -16.41 10.17 30.84
CA SER A 481 -16.37 9.39 29.60
C SER A 481 -16.92 10.19 28.43
N THR A 482 -18.02 10.93 28.65
CA THR A 482 -18.64 11.78 27.65
C THR A 482 -17.71 12.91 27.26
N LEU A 483 -17.07 13.55 28.25
CA LEU A 483 -16.09 14.61 28.07
C LEU A 483 -14.86 14.16 27.28
N PHE A 484 -14.38 12.93 27.48
CA PHE A 484 -13.25 12.38 26.72
C PHE A 484 -13.59 12.23 25.24
N ILE A 485 -14.74 11.61 24.91
CA ILE A 485 -15.16 11.46 23.51
C ILE A 485 -15.53 12.81 22.88
N HIS A 486 -16.13 13.72 23.67
CA HIS A 486 -16.35 15.10 23.25
C HIS A 486 -15.04 15.77 22.83
N ASP A 487 -13.99 15.67 23.64
CA ASP A 487 -12.70 16.30 23.33
C ASP A 487 -11.97 15.67 22.15
N LEU A 488 -12.19 14.38 21.92
CA LEU A 488 -11.64 13.67 20.77
C LEU A 488 -12.34 14.04 19.46
N LEU A 489 -13.68 14.16 19.47
CA LEU A 489 -14.47 14.26 18.24
C LEU A 489 -15.16 15.62 18.04
N PHE A 490 -15.75 16.20 19.09
CA PHE A 490 -16.75 17.27 18.98
C PHE A 490 -16.31 18.63 19.52
N HIS A 491 -15.24 18.69 20.31
CA HIS A 491 -14.68 19.96 20.80
C HIS A 491 -14.32 20.87 19.62
N PRO A 492 -14.48 22.21 19.72
CA PRO A 492 -14.21 23.12 18.61
C PRO A 492 -12.82 22.98 17.97
N GLU A 493 -11.83 22.56 18.77
CA GLU A 493 -10.45 22.32 18.32
C GLU A 493 -10.20 20.90 17.79
N ALA A 494 -11.09 19.92 18.05
CA ALA A 494 -10.86 18.49 17.76
C ALA A 494 -10.52 18.23 16.28
N MET A 495 -11.17 18.93 15.36
CA MET A 495 -10.91 18.82 13.93
C MET A 495 -9.55 19.42 13.53
N GLY A 496 -9.20 20.57 14.10
CA GLY A 496 -7.90 21.20 13.86
C GLY A 496 -6.76 20.34 14.38
N ASP A 497 -6.97 19.77 15.56
CA ASP A 497 -6.09 18.82 16.21
C ASP A 497 -5.89 17.55 15.39
N GLU A 498 -6.96 16.91 14.92
CA GLU A 498 -6.86 15.68 14.13
C GLU A 498 -6.02 15.91 12.87
N ARG A 499 -6.29 17.01 12.16
CA ARG A 499 -5.54 17.42 10.98
C ARG A 499 -4.05 17.62 11.30
N GLU A 500 -3.74 18.30 12.41
CA GLU A 500 -2.36 18.55 12.81
C GLU A 500 -1.65 17.27 13.26
N VAL A 501 -2.33 16.38 14.00
CA VAL A 501 -1.80 15.06 14.38
C VAL A 501 -1.46 14.25 13.14
N MET A 502 -2.38 14.12 12.18
CA MET A 502 -2.15 13.38 10.93
C MET A 502 -0.98 13.97 10.13
N THR A 503 -0.91 15.30 10.04
CA THR A 503 0.19 15.99 9.34
C THR A 503 1.53 15.70 10.00
N ARG A 504 1.63 15.86 11.33
CA ARG A 504 2.87 15.62 12.08
C ARG A 504 3.28 14.16 12.11
N MET A 505 2.32 13.23 12.14
CA MET A 505 2.60 11.80 12.00
C MET A 505 3.27 11.52 10.66
N MET A 506 2.76 12.08 9.56
CA MET A 506 3.35 11.89 8.24
C MET A 506 4.71 12.58 8.09
N GLU A 507 4.90 13.76 8.67
CA GLU A 507 6.21 14.42 8.68
C GLU A 507 7.26 13.61 9.44
N ARG A 508 6.90 13.11 10.63
CA ARG A 508 7.78 12.25 11.42
C ARG A 508 8.04 10.93 10.71
N PHE A 509 7.04 10.34 10.08
CA PHE A 509 7.19 9.11 9.30
C PHE A 509 8.18 9.28 8.14
N GLU A 510 8.05 10.35 7.35
CA GLU A 510 9.00 10.66 6.28
C GLU A 510 10.40 11.00 6.80
N GLN A 511 10.50 11.70 7.93
CA GLN A 511 11.79 11.96 8.57
C GLN A 511 12.49 10.66 8.98
N ASN A 512 11.73 9.68 9.48
CA ASN A 512 12.26 8.44 10.01
C ASN A 512 12.55 7.38 8.93
N PHE A 513 11.72 7.31 7.89
CA PHE A 513 11.71 6.19 6.94
C PHE A 513 11.85 6.62 5.48
N GLY A 514 11.81 7.93 5.22
CA GLY A 514 11.93 8.53 3.90
C GLY A 514 13.37 8.67 3.43
N TYR A 515 13.52 9.09 2.18
CA TYR A 515 14.79 9.16 1.49
C TYR A 515 15.54 10.46 1.80
N ALA A 516 16.27 10.47 2.91
CA ALA A 516 16.99 11.64 3.45
C ALA A 516 18.01 12.26 2.47
N GLU A 517 18.59 11.47 1.57
CA GLU A 517 19.57 11.98 0.60
C GLU A 517 18.96 12.77 -0.56
N TRP A 518 17.65 12.69 -0.80
CA TRP A 518 17.04 13.34 -1.96
C TRP A 518 17.22 14.86 -1.97
N LYS A 519 16.99 15.53 -0.83
CA LYS A 519 17.17 16.99 -0.73
C LYS A 519 18.62 17.39 -1.01
N ARG A 520 19.59 16.65 -0.44
CA ARG A 520 21.03 16.83 -0.68
C ARG A 520 21.39 16.63 -2.16
N ARG A 521 20.90 15.55 -2.79
CA ARG A 521 21.15 15.24 -4.21
C ARG A 521 20.57 16.33 -5.13
N ARG A 522 19.35 16.80 -4.88
CA ARG A 522 18.75 17.92 -5.62
C ARG A 522 19.56 19.21 -5.46
N SER A 523 20.01 19.53 -4.24
CA SER A 523 20.81 20.72 -3.96
C SER A 523 22.19 20.71 -4.61
N SER A 524 22.74 19.54 -4.91
CA SER A 524 24.04 19.39 -5.60
C SER A 524 23.98 19.64 -7.11
N MET A 525 22.78 19.77 -7.69
CA MET A 525 22.62 19.97 -9.14
C MET A 525 22.82 21.44 -9.52
N ARG A 526 23.74 21.69 -10.44
CA ARG A 526 23.98 23.02 -11.02
C ARG A 526 23.00 23.30 -12.17
N ILE A 527 21.73 23.50 -11.83
CA ILE A 527 20.64 23.71 -12.81
C ILE A 527 19.91 25.02 -12.51
N ASP A 528 19.73 25.86 -13.54
CA ASP A 528 18.80 26.99 -13.48
C ASP A 528 17.35 26.51 -13.66
N TRP A 529 16.71 26.12 -12.55
CA TRP A 529 15.33 25.62 -12.53
C TRP A 529 14.30 26.58 -13.11
N SER A 530 14.60 27.89 -13.24
CA SER A 530 13.67 28.86 -13.83
C SER A 530 13.49 28.67 -15.34
N LYS A 531 14.41 27.96 -16.00
CA LYS A 531 14.41 27.69 -17.45
C LYS A 531 13.84 26.32 -17.83
N HIS A 532 13.38 25.54 -16.85
CA HIS A 532 12.87 24.18 -17.05
C HIS A 532 11.46 24.02 -16.46
N PRO A 533 10.61 23.14 -17.04
CA PRO A 533 9.34 22.79 -16.42
C PRO A 533 9.56 22.32 -14.98
N SER A 534 8.78 22.83 -14.03
CA SER A 534 8.87 22.41 -12.63
C SER A 534 8.31 21.00 -12.42
N ASP A 535 7.28 20.62 -13.18
CA ASP A 535 6.68 19.29 -13.13
C ASP A 535 7.56 18.26 -13.84
N ARG A 536 7.90 17.18 -13.12
CA ARG A 536 8.68 16.05 -13.65
C ARG A 536 7.98 15.36 -14.81
N ARG A 537 6.64 15.33 -14.82
CA ARG A 537 5.85 14.66 -15.87
C ARG A 537 6.08 15.24 -17.26
N ASP A 538 6.50 16.50 -17.33
CA ASP A 538 6.81 17.17 -18.60
C ASP A 538 8.24 16.89 -19.09
N ARG A 539 9.08 16.25 -18.26
CA ARG A 539 10.51 16.03 -18.54
C ARG A 539 10.88 14.56 -18.77
N ILE A 540 10.05 13.61 -18.31
CA ILE A 540 10.30 12.17 -18.42
C ILE A 540 9.05 11.42 -18.89
N PRO A 541 9.20 10.35 -19.70
CA PRO A 541 8.07 9.51 -20.10
C PRO A 541 7.34 8.89 -18.90
N SER A 542 6.01 8.81 -19.00
CA SER A 542 5.16 8.13 -18.02
C SER A 542 5.53 6.65 -17.88
N VAL A 543 5.13 6.02 -16.77
CA VAL A 543 5.29 4.57 -16.58
C VAL A 543 4.78 3.78 -17.79
N GLU A 544 3.60 4.12 -18.31
CA GLU A 544 2.98 3.39 -19.42
C GLU A 544 3.79 3.52 -20.73
N GLU A 545 4.29 4.71 -21.03
CA GLU A 545 5.16 4.94 -22.19
C GLU A 545 6.46 4.15 -22.09
N ARG A 546 7.02 4.05 -20.88
CA ARG A 546 8.21 3.24 -20.61
C ARG A 546 7.92 1.75 -20.77
N VAL A 547 6.81 1.25 -20.23
CA VAL A 547 6.40 -0.16 -20.42
C VAL A 547 6.26 -0.49 -21.91
N ARG A 548 5.62 0.38 -22.69
CA ARG A 548 5.52 0.25 -24.15
C ARG A 548 6.88 0.21 -24.82
N TYR A 549 7.78 1.11 -24.45
CA TYR A 549 9.14 1.15 -24.98
C TYR A 549 9.92 -0.14 -24.66
N PHE A 550 9.85 -0.64 -23.43
CA PHE A 550 10.56 -1.85 -22.97
C PHE A 550 10.06 -3.11 -23.70
N MET A 551 8.74 -3.25 -23.84
CA MET A 551 8.13 -4.42 -24.49
C MET A 551 8.20 -4.38 -26.03
N GLY A 552 8.35 -3.20 -26.64
CA GLY A 552 8.36 -3.05 -28.09
C GLY A 552 7.07 -3.58 -28.73
N LYS A 553 7.18 -4.38 -29.80
CA LYS A 553 6.00 -4.94 -30.49
C LYS A 553 5.13 -5.86 -29.63
N TRP A 554 5.68 -6.40 -28.54
CA TRP A 554 4.96 -7.31 -27.66
C TRP A 554 3.96 -6.59 -26.75
N TYR A 555 4.04 -5.27 -26.61
CA TYR A 555 3.16 -4.49 -25.73
C TYR A 555 1.67 -4.62 -26.09
N HIS A 556 1.33 -4.58 -27.39
CA HIS A 556 -0.06 -4.64 -27.88
C HIS A 556 -0.57 -6.05 -28.15
N LYS A 557 0.28 -7.09 -28.01
CA LYS A 557 -0.15 -8.47 -28.25
C LYS A 557 -1.04 -8.95 -27.11
N ASN A 558 -2.22 -9.45 -27.46
CA ASN A 558 -3.15 -10.07 -26.52
C ASN A 558 -3.12 -11.60 -26.68
N SER A 559 -3.54 -12.32 -25.64
CA SER A 559 -3.62 -13.81 -25.65
C SER A 559 -4.58 -14.39 -26.70
N ASN A 560 -5.46 -13.56 -27.29
CA ASN A 560 -6.57 -13.99 -28.15
C ASN A 560 -6.38 -13.63 -29.64
N ASP A 561 -5.23 -13.09 -30.04
CA ASP A 561 -4.93 -12.88 -31.47
C ASP A 561 -4.51 -14.21 -32.11
N ASP A 562 -5.51 -14.94 -32.62
CA ASP A 562 -5.38 -16.28 -33.23
C ASP A 562 -4.46 -16.33 -34.47
N ASN A 563 -4.17 -15.20 -35.10
CA ASN A 563 -3.49 -15.16 -36.40
C ASN A 563 -1.96 -15.17 -36.32
N ASP A 564 -1.38 -15.03 -35.14
CA ASP A 564 0.07 -14.84 -34.98
C ASP A 564 0.62 -15.61 -33.77
N ALA A 565 0.04 -16.80 -33.55
CA ALA A 565 0.27 -17.69 -32.42
C ALA A 565 1.71 -18.20 -32.33
N VAL A 566 2.61 -17.31 -31.91
CA VAL A 566 3.74 -17.64 -31.05
C VAL A 566 3.17 -17.87 -29.64
N SER A 567 2.25 -18.81 -29.52
CA SER A 567 1.88 -19.27 -28.20
C SER A 567 3.03 -20.18 -27.76
N MET A 568 3.63 -19.89 -26.60
CA MET A 568 4.27 -20.97 -25.83
C MET A 568 3.21 -21.94 -25.27
N GLN A 569 1.93 -21.82 -25.69
CA GLN A 569 0.88 -22.79 -25.44
C GLN A 569 0.96 -23.93 -26.48
N ARG A 570 1.75 -24.96 -26.12
CA ARG A 570 1.68 -26.38 -26.57
C ARG A 570 2.38 -26.80 -27.88
N THR A 571 3.41 -27.65 -27.77
CA THR A 571 3.52 -29.04 -28.31
C THR A 571 4.96 -29.57 -28.15
N ARG A 572 5.11 -30.90 -27.94
CA ARG A 572 6.39 -31.63 -27.73
C ARG A 572 7.42 -31.45 -28.86
N SER A 573 7.00 -31.04 -30.05
CA SER A 573 7.85 -30.82 -31.23
C SER A 573 8.66 -29.52 -31.18
N ASN A 574 8.12 -28.45 -30.56
CA ASN A 574 8.81 -27.14 -30.45
C ASN A 574 9.97 -27.18 -29.44
N LEU A 575 9.90 -28.10 -28.47
CA LEU A 575 10.95 -28.38 -27.49
C LEU A 575 12.27 -28.83 -28.11
N HIS A 576 12.29 -29.42 -29.32
CA HIS A 576 13.57 -29.81 -29.95
C HIS A 576 14.40 -28.59 -30.40
N SER A 577 13.76 -27.52 -30.87
CA SER A 577 14.46 -26.28 -31.26
C SER A 577 14.96 -25.47 -30.05
N LEU A 578 14.16 -25.46 -28.98
CA LEU A 578 14.44 -24.81 -27.69
C LEU A 578 15.36 -25.63 -26.78
N SER A 579 15.48 -26.95 -27.00
CA SER A 579 16.36 -27.83 -26.21
C SER A 579 17.83 -27.46 -26.29
N ARG A 580 18.25 -26.73 -27.34
CA ARG A 580 19.60 -26.16 -27.48
C ARG A 580 19.84 -24.92 -26.59
N LEU A 581 18.78 -24.32 -26.05
CA LEU A 581 18.82 -23.20 -25.11
C LEU A 581 18.66 -23.67 -23.66
N LEU A 582 18.46 -24.97 -23.42
CA LEU A 582 18.53 -25.54 -22.08
C LEU A 582 20.02 -25.65 -21.70
N PRO A 583 20.45 -25.18 -20.52
CA PRO A 583 21.72 -25.61 -19.97
C PRO A 583 21.59 -27.11 -19.67
N LEU A 584 22.04 -27.94 -20.61
CA LEU A 584 22.06 -29.39 -20.43
C LEU A 584 22.97 -29.67 -19.22
N ASN A 585 22.43 -30.40 -18.24
CA ASN A 585 23.09 -30.88 -17.02
C ASN A 585 24.61 -30.61 -16.94
N ASN A 586 25.00 -29.67 -16.07
CA ASN A 586 26.39 -29.28 -15.75
C ASN A 586 27.12 -28.34 -16.74
N ASP A 587 26.50 -27.88 -17.83
CA ASP A 587 27.14 -26.87 -18.67
C ASP A 587 27.07 -25.47 -18.03
N VAL A 588 28.24 -24.90 -17.75
CA VAL A 588 28.42 -23.50 -17.31
C VAL A 588 27.78 -22.58 -18.36
N ILE A 589 26.87 -21.68 -17.95
CA ILE A 589 26.37 -20.61 -18.83
C ILE A 589 27.61 -19.84 -19.35
N SER A 590 27.98 -20.08 -20.61
CA SER A 590 29.11 -19.41 -21.25
C SER A 590 28.79 -17.93 -21.48
N GLY A 591 29.81 -17.08 -21.58
CA GLY A 591 29.62 -15.69 -22.01
C GLY A 591 28.92 -15.63 -23.37
N ASP A 592 27.97 -14.69 -23.52
CA ASP A 592 27.21 -14.40 -24.75
C ASP A 592 26.27 -15.53 -25.22
N SER A 593 25.22 -15.83 -24.45
CA SER A 593 24.29 -16.92 -24.76
C SER A 593 22.84 -16.65 -24.35
N LEU A 594 21.90 -17.19 -25.14
CA LEU A 594 20.48 -17.27 -24.79
C LEU A 594 20.22 -18.56 -24.03
N PHE A 595 19.46 -18.49 -22.95
CA PHE A 595 19.06 -19.68 -22.22
C PHE A 595 17.62 -19.59 -21.70
N LEU A 596 17.03 -20.75 -21.50
CA LEU A 596 15.70 -20.91 -20.92
C LEU A 596 15.79 -20.97 -19.41
N ALA A 597 14.99 -20.15 -18.75
CA ALA A 597 15.01 -20.02 -17.31
C ALA A 597 13.58 -20.10 -16.75
N SER A 598 13.31 -21.16 -15.98
CA SER A 598 12.13 -21.25 -15.12
C SER A 598 12.38 -20.50 -13.80
N GLY A 599 11.33 -20.25 -13.01
CA GLY A 599 11.48 -19.66 -11.68
C GLY A 599 12.39 -20.52 -10.79
N ASN A 600 12.27 -21.84 -10.91
CA ASN A 600 13.12 -22.82 -10.21
C ASN A 600 14.60 -22.71 -10.60
N LEU A 601 14.91 -22.75 -11.91
CA LEU A 601 16.29 -22.69 -12.38
C LEU A 601 16.97 -21.37 -11.97
N LEU A 602 16.22 -20.27 -12.06
CA LEU A 602 16.72 -18.97 -11.64
C LEU A 602 17.00 -18.92 -10.13
N THR A 603 16.19 -19.58 -9.32
CA THR A 603 16.38 -19.66 -7.86
C THR A 603 17.62 -20.49 -7.50
N GLU A 604 17.81 -21.64 -8.14
CA GLU A 604 19.02 -22.46 -7.98
C GLU A 604 20.28 -21.69 -8.42
N CYS A 605 20.17 -20.96 -9.54
CA CYS A 605 21.24 -20.14 -10.06
C CYS A 605 21.57 -18.94 -9.17
N ALA A 606 20.57 -18.32 -8.52
CA ALA A 606 20.78 -17.16 -7.64
C ALA A 606 21.32 -17.53 -6.25
N ASN A 607 21.35 -18.80 -5.88
CA ASN A 607 21.77 -19.24 -4.55
C ASN A 607 23.24 -18.87 -4.28
N GLN A 608 23.47 -18.09 -3.21
CA GLN A 608 24.80 -17.62 -2.81
C GLN A 608 25.76 -18.76 -2.45
N ASN A 609 25.24 -19.90 -2.00
CA ASN A 609 26.02 -21.07 -1.62
C ASN A 609 26.32 -22.01 -2.80
N SER A 610 25.82 -21.70 -4.01
CA SER A 610 26.07 -22.52 -5.20
C SER A 610 27.49 -22.30 -5.74
N THR A 611 28.27 -23.37 -5.84
CA THR A 611 29.60 -23.39 -6.48
C THR A 611 29.53 -23.60 -8.00
N THR A 612 28.35 -23.88 -8.54
CA THR A 612 28.14 -24.25 -9.96
C THR A 612 28.21 -23.05 -10.91
N TYR A 613 27.81 -21.86 -10.44
CA TYR A 613 27.71 -20.65 -11.26
C TYR A 613 28.78 -19.61 -10.86
N SER A 614 29.25 -18.80 -11.82
CA SER A 614 30.13 -17.66 -11.52
C SER A 614 29.37 -16.59 -10.73
N GLN A 615 30.09 -15.70 -10.04
CA GLN A 615 29.46 -14.60 -9.28
C GLN A 615 28.58 -13.70 -10.18
N ASP A 616 29.02 -13.43 -11.41
CA ASP A 616 28.29 -12.59 -12.36
C ASP A 616 27.01 -13.26 -12.85
N ILE A 617 27.06 -14.57 -13.09
CA ILE A 617 25.88 -15.37 -13.47
C ILE A 617 24.89 -15.48 -12.31
N ARG A 618 25.37 -15.73 -11.07
CA ARG A 618 24.50 -15.72 -9.88
C ARG A 618 23.78 -14.39 -9.72
N GLN A 619 24.50 -13.28 -9.92
CA GLN A 619 23.93 -11.94 -9.84
C GLN A 619 22.96 -11.66 -10.98
N PHE A 620 23.27 -12.09 -12.22
CA PHE A 620 22.38 -12.01 -13.36
C PHE A 620 21.07 -12.77 -13.12
N CYS A 621 21.16 -14.02 -12.65
CA CYS A 621 20.00 -14.84 -12.26
C CYS A 621 19.20 -14.17 -11.15
N LYS A 622 19.87 -13.64 -10.12
CA LYS A 622 19.22 -12.87 -9.05
C LYS A 622 18.45 -11.65 -9.58
N SER A 623 18.98 -10.94 -10.58
CA SER A 623 18.33 -9.79 -11.21
C SER A 623 17.27 -10.17 -12.27
N SER A 624 17.30 -11.42 -12.73
CA SER A 624 16.37 -12.01 -13.70
C SER A 624 15.19 -12.71 -13.04
N LEU A 625 15.34 -13.09 -11.77
CA LEU A 625 14.22 -13.37 -10.89
C LEU A 625 13.48 -12.04 -10.74
N PRO A 626 12.25 -11.89 -11.23
CA PRO A 626 11.39 -10.82 -10.75
C PRO A 626 10.94 -11.18 -9.32
N HIS A 627 11.86 -11.49 -8.40
CA HIS A 627 11.61 -11.87 -6.99
C HIS A 627 10.64 -13.05 -6.77
N PHE A 628 11.11 -14.27 -7.06
CA PHE A 628 10.42 -15.56 -6.87
C PHE A 628 10.87 -16.34 -5.61
N ASP A 629 11.18 -15.68 -4.49
CA ASP A 629 11.44 -16.38 -3.21
C ASP A 629 10.27 -16.17 -2.24
N GLU A 630 9.32 -17.09 -2.30
CA GLU A 630 8.07 -17.10 -1.55
C GLU A 630 8.20 -17.90 -0.25
N ARG A 631 9.22 -17.60 0.56
CA ARG A 631 9.21 -18.01 1.97
C ARG A 631 8.04 -17.39 2.75
N HIS A 632 7.42 -16.33 2.20
CA HIS A 632 6.61 -15.36 2.96
C HIS A 632 5.11 -15.34 2.59
N THR A 633 4.68 -16.02 1.51
CA THR A 633 3.26 -16.10 1.06
C THR A 633 2.46 -17.25 1.67
N ALA A 634 3.13 -18.25 2.19
CA ALA A 634 2.52 -19.46 2.72
C ALA A 634 1.68 -19.24 3.97
N ASP A 635 1.89 -18.12 4.67
CA ASP A 635 1.44 -17.96 6.04
C ASP A 635 0.16 -17.10 6.18
N LEU A 636 -0.55 -16.90 5.06
CA LEU A 636 -1.94 -16.39 5.05
C LEU A 636 -2.96 -17.45 5.48
N LYS A 637 -2.72 -18.09 6.64
CA LYS A 637 -3.67 -19.01 7.28
C LYS A 637 -4.92 -18.25 7.75
N SER A 638 -5.95 -18.19 6.90
CA SER A 638 -7.28 -18.77 7.23
C SER A 638 -8.46 -18.08 6.55
N ASN A 639 -8.39 -16.81 6.14
CA ASN A 639 -9.56 -16.15 5.54
C ASN A 639 -9.29 -15.40 4.22
N SER A 640 -8.17 -14.70 4.08
CA SER A 640 -7.88 -13.92 2.86
C SER A 640 -7.60 -14.80 1.63
N PHE A 641 -6.80 -15.86 1.77
CA PHE A 641 -6.54 -16.79 0.65
C PHE A 641 -7.80 -17.58 0.24
N HIS A 642 -8.61 -18.03 1.20
CA HIS A 642 -9.88 -18.69 0.90
C HIS A 642 -10.90 -17.73 0.27
N ARG A 643 -10.96 -16.47 0.70
CA ARG A 643 -11.77 -15.42 0.04
C ARG A 643 -11.28 -15.15 -1.37
N LEU A 644 -9.96 -15.05 -1.55
CA LEU A 644 -9.33 -14.83 -2.85
C LEU A 644 -9.68 -15.97 -3.82
N ARG A 645 -9.44 -17.23 -3.43
CA ARG A 645 -9.79 -18.42 -4.23
C ARG A 645 -11.28 -18.54 -4.55
N LYS A 646 -12.16 -18.05 -3.66
CA LYS A 646 -13.63 -18.00 -3.87
C LYS A 646 -14.08 -16.82 -4.73
N SER A 647 -13.24 -15.80 -4.92
CA SER A 647 -13.56 -14.66 -5.78
C SER A 647 -13.46 -15.04 -7.26
N LYS A 648 -14.14 -14.27 -8.12
CA LYS A 648 -14.05 -14.40 -9.58
C LYS A 648 -12.61 -14.29 -10.10
N MET A 649 -11.74 -13.59 -9.38
CA MET A 649 -10.33 -13.38 -9.72
C MET A 649 -9.42 -14.55 -9.27
N GLY A 650 -9.66 -15.16 -8.11
CA GLY A 650 -8.84 -16.28 -7.62
C GLY A 650 -9.20 -17.65 -8.20
N LEU A 651 -10.31 -17.75 -8.94
CA LEU A 651 -10.64 -18.94 -9.74
C LEU A 651 -9.59 -19.27 -10.82
N ASN A 652 -8.79 -18.28 -11.24
CA ASN A 652 -7.77 -18.41 -12.28
C ASN A 652 -6.33 -18.39 -11.74
N MET A 653 -6.13 -18.36 -10.42
CA MET A 653 -4.79 -18.46 -9.84
C MET A 653 -4.24 -19.88 -10.02
N LYS A 654 -3.06 -19.97 -10.64
CA LYS A 654 -2.34 -21.24 -10.82
C LYS A 654 -1.10 -21.23 -9.93
N PHE A 655 -0.93 -22.29 -9.16
CA PHE A 655 0.33 -22.57 -8.47
C PHE A 655 1.28 -23.27 -9.44
N ALA A 656 2.58 -23.00 -9.35
CA ALA A 656 3.55 -23.83 -10.06
C ALA A 656 3.50 -25.27 -9.53
N ASN A 657 3.82 -26.24 -10.40
CA ASN A 657 3.72 -27.68 -10.12
C ASN A 657 4.52 -28.15 -8.90
N GLU A 658 5.52 -27.39 -8.45
CA GLU A 658 6.38 -27.71 -7.30
C GLU A 658 6.08 -26.87 -6.05
N SER A 659 4.94 -26.17 -6.02
CA SER A 659 4.47 -25.48 -4.81
C SER A 659 4.17 -26.53 -3.72
N SER A 660 4.91 -26.50 -2.61
CA SER A 660 4.77 -27.45 -1.51
C SER A 660 3.66 -27.01 -0.55
N TRP A 661 2.40 -27.15 -0.98
CA TRP A 661 1.22 -27.08 -0.11
C TRP A 661 0.84 -28.48 0.37
N THR A 662 1.64 -29.09 1.24
CA THR A 662 1.24 -30.35 1.89
C THR A 662 0.56 -30.06 3.23
N LYS A 663 -0.55 -30.77 3.49
CA LYS A 663 -1.09 -30.89 4.84
C LYS A 663 -0.13 -31.80 5.60
N ASP A 664 0.73 -31.25 6.44
CA ASP A 664 1.51 -32.09 7.33
C ASP A 664 0.56 -32.71 8.38
N ASP A 665 0.74 -34.01 8.65
CA ASP A 665 -0.12 -34.84 9.51
C ASP A 665 -0.20 -34.37 10.99
N LYS A 666 0.44 -33.25 11.32
CA LYS A 666 0.49 -32.66 12.67
C LYS A 666 -0.39 -31.41 12.85
N GLN A 667 -1.30 -31.09 11.93
CA GLN A 667 -2.12 -29.85 11.96
C GLN A 667 -1.33 -28.52 11.99
N SER A 668 0.01 -28.57 12.00
CA SER A 668 0.92 -27.45 11.78
C SER A 668 0.90 -27.10 10.30
N LYS A 669 0.28 -25.96 9.97
CA LYS A 669 -0.03 -25.50 8.62
C LYS A 669 1.13 -24.75 7.92
N ASP A 670 2.39 -25.03 8.24
CA ASP A 670 3.50 -24.23 7.66
C ASP A 670 3.78 -24.67 6.21
N ALA A 671 3.23 -23.94 5.24
CA ALA A 671 3.63 -24.11 3.86
C ALA A 671 5.06 -23.57 3.68
N LYS A 672 5.94 -24.37 3.06
CA LYS A 672 7.36 -24.02 2.95
C LYS A 672 7.69 -23.20 1.71
N ARG A 673 6.94 -23.38 0.60
CA ARG A 673 7.13 -22.67 -0.68
C ARG A 673 5.84 -22.62 -1.48
N VAL A 674 5.48 -21.44 -1.96
CA VAL A 674 4.41 -21.22 -2.93
C VAL A 674 5.05 -20.56 -4.15
N LEU A 675 4.68 -20.92 -5.37
CA LEU A 675 5.20 -20.23 -6.57
C LEU A 675 3.98 -19.75 -7.35
N LEU A 676 3.79 -18.44 -7.42
CA LEU A 676 2.64 -17.81 -8.07
C LEU A 676 2.69 -17.83 -9.61
N ASP A 677 3.86 -18.01 -10.22
CA ASP A 677 4.03 -18.17 -11.67
C ASP A 677 5.38 -18.86 -12.01
N ASP A 678 5.38 -19.82 -12.94
CA ASP A 678 6.61 -20.49 -13.44
C ASP A 678 6.79 -20.25 -14.95
N THR A 679 6.32 -19.10 -15.44
CA THR A 679 6.46 -18.73 -16.85
C THR A 679 7.93 -18.73 -17.23
N ILE A 680 8.27 -19.64 -18.14
CA ILE A 680 9.61 -19.79 -18.70
C ILE A 680 10.00 -18.51 -19.45
N LYS A 681 11.21 -18.04 -19.17
CA LYS A 681 11.80 -16.84 -19.79
C LYS A 681 12.96 -17.25 -20.67
N ILE A 682 13.12 -16.56 -21.79
CA ILE A 682 14.35 -16.63 -22.58
C ILE A 682 15.18 -15.41 -22.19
N LEU A 683 16.35 -15.66 -21.60
CA LEU A 683 17.23 -14.62 -21.08
C LEU A 683 18.50 -14.57 -21.92
N CYS A 684 18.94 -13.36 -22.24
CA CYS A 684 20.23 -13.11 -22.86
C CYS A 684 21.27 -12.71 -21.81
N TYR A 685 22.33 -13.50 -21.69
CA TYR A 685 23.53 -13.14 -20.94
C TYR A 685 24.64 -12.74 -21.92
N GLY A 686 25.00 -11.44 -21.98
CA GLY A 686 26.02 -10.92 -22.89
C GLY A 686 25.48 -10.41 -24.23
N GLU A 687 26.17 -10.65 -25.35
CA GLU A 687 25.76 -10.26 -26.71
C GLU A 687 24.94 -11.35 -27.42
N CYS A 688 23.60 -11.27 -27.35
CA CYS A 688 22.73 -12.26 -28.02
C CYS A 688 21.88 -11.72 -29.16
N SER A 689 21.95 -10.43 -29.48
CA SER A 689 21.08 -9.78 -30.47
C SER A 689 21.07 -10.47 -31.85
N ARG A 690 22.20 -11.02 -32.29
CA ARG A 690 22.29 -11.77 -33.57
C ARG A 690 21.51 -13.09 -33.54
N VAL A 691 21.55 -13.80 -32.42
CA VAL A 691 20.88 -15.09 -32.23
C VAL A 691 19.39 -14.87 -31.93
N GLY A 692 19.10 -13.87 -31.09
CA GLY A 692 17.74 -13.48 -30.69
C GLY A 692 16.87 -13.01 -31.85
N ARG A 693 17.42 -12.30 -32.83
CA ARG A 693 16.70 -11.93 -34.07
C ARG A 693 16.13 -13.11 -34.84
N ARG A 694 16.80 -14.27 -34.79
CA ARG A 694 16.36 -15.49 -35.48
C ARG A 694 15.28 -16.24 -34.69
N LEU A 695 15.13 -15.91 -33.41
CA LEU A 695 14.04 -16.42 -32.60
C LEU A 695 12.78 -15.65 -32.94
N ASN A 696 11.70 -16.35 -33.32
CA ASN A 696 10.38 -15.73 -33.47
C ASN A 696 9.60 -15.71 -32.15
N VAL A 697 10.30 -15.51 -31.03
CA VAL A 697 9.78 -15.52 -29.65
C VAL A 697 10.42 -14.35 -28.88
N PRO A 698 9.73 -13.77 -27.89
CA PRO A 698 10.33 -12.73 -27.07
C PRO A 698 11.51 -13.26 -26.27
N TYR A 699 12.49 -12.41 -26.03
CA TYR A 699 13.58 -12.70 -25.11
C TYR A 699 14.04 -11.42 -24.41
N PHE A 700 14.49 -11.55 -23.16
CA PHE A 700 14.93 -10.42 -22.35
C PHE A 700 16.41 -10.13 -22.58
N THR A 701 16.75 -8.87 -22.81
CA THR A 701 18.11 -8.40 -23.10
C THR A 701 18.34 -7.00 -22.53
N GLY A 702 19.60 -6.67 -22.21
CA GLY A 702 19.98 -5.34 -21.73
C GLY A 702 19.88 -4.24 -22.79
N TYR A 703 19.89 -4.62 -24.07
CA TYR A 703 19.79 -3.71 -25.20
C TYR A 703 19.07 -4.35 -26.40
N ARG A 704 18.49 -3.52 -27.26
CA ARG A 704 17.74 -3.87 -28.46
C ARG A 704 18.32 -3.12 -29.65
N ARG A 705 18.59 -3.83 -30.75
CA ARG A 705 18.99 -3.19 -32.02
C ARG A 705 17.76 -2.77 -32.82
N ARG A 706 17.89 -1.74 -33.67
CA ARG A 706 16.80 -1.18 -34.48
C ARG A 706 15.95 -2.20 -35.25
N ASN A 707 16.57 -3.28 -35.76
CA ASN A 707 15.90 -4.34 -36.53
C ASN A 707 15.59 -5.60 -35.69
N ASP A 708 15.71 -5.52 -34.36
CA ASP A 708 15.43 -6.63 -33.46
C ASP A 708 14.14 -6.41 -32.68
N GLU A 709 13.03 -6.70 -33.35
CA GLU A 709 11.71 -6.48 -32.77
C GLU A 709 11.36 -7.50 -31.69
N ASN A 710 12.10 -8.61 -31.57
CA ASN A 710 11.78 -9.70 -30.65
C ASN A 710 12.37 -9.46 -29.24
N ALA A 711 13.30 -8.52 -29.11
CA ALA A 711 13.91 -8.15 -27.85
C ALA A 711 12.96 -7.36 -26.93
N ILE A 712 12.81 -7.84 -25.69
CA ILE A 712 12.24 -7.09 -24.57
C ILE A 712 13.41 -6.53 -23.75
N LEU A 713 13.42 -5.21 -23.54
CA LEU A 713 14.46 -4.56 -22.75
C LEU A 713 14.30 -4.89 -21.26
N TRP A 714 15.40 -5.24 -20.60
CA TRP A 714 15.44 -5.50 -19.16
C TRP A 714 16.73 -4.97 -18.53
N PRO A 715 16.66 -4.18 -17.43
CA PRO A 715 17.81 -3.59 -16.80
C PRO A 715 18.48 -4.62 -15.86
N PHE A 716 19.15 -5.63 -16.43
CA PHE A 716 19.87 -6.63 -15.63
C PHE A 716 20.92 -5.94 -14.74
N VAL A 717 20.94 -6.28 -13.46
CA VAL A 717 21.91 -5.75 -12.49
C VAL A 717 23.21 -6.54 -12.63
N VAL A 718 23.91 -6.36 -13.75
CA VAL A 718 25.26 -6.90 -13.95
C VAL A 718 26.22 -5.76 -13.66
N LYS A 719 26.91 -5.76 -12.50
CA LYS A 719 27.89 -4.75 -12.01
C LYS A 719 28.23 -3.69 -13.07
N ASN A 720 27.32 -2.74 -13.29
CA ASN A 720 27.49 -1.80 -14.38
C ASN A 720 28.13 -0.59 -13.74
N ASN A 721 29.47 -0.60 -13.71
CA ASN A 721 30.29 0.42 -13.07
C ASN A 721 29.91 1.86 -13.48
N ALA A 722 29.25 2.07 -14.63
CA ALA A 722 28.70 3.36 -15.04
C ALA A 722 27.45 3.80 -14.27
N PHE A 723 26.56 2.88 -13.90
CA PHE A 723 25.42 3.15 -13.02
C PHE A 723 25.92 3.57 -11.64
N ASP A 724 26.88 2.84 -11.06
CA ASP A 724 27.47 3.17 -9.75
C ASP A 724 28.14 4.55 -9.75
N ILE A 725 28.79 4.93 -10.85
CA ILE A 725 29.42 6.26 -11.00
C ILE A 725 28.35 7.34 -11.19
N ALA A 726 27.36 7.10 -12.06
CA ALA A 726 26.27 8.02 -12.32
C ALA A 726 25.21 8.07 -11.21
N THR A 727 25.40 7.38 -10.07
CA THR A 727 24.47 7.41 -8.93
C THR A 727 25.22 7.65 -7.62
N VAL A 728 25.99 6.66 -7.16
CA VAL A 728 26.62 6.60 -5.83
C VAL A 728 27.94 7.38 -5.77
N ARG A 729 28.80 7.23 -6.78
CA ARG A 729 30.17 7.79 -6.77
C ARG A 729 30.32 9.09 -7.56
N TRP A 730 29.23 9.76 -7.91
CA TRP A 730 29.30 10.98 -8.72
C TRP A 730 30.15 12.07 -8.07
N ASN A 731 30.01 12.21 -6.74
CA ASN A 731 30.79 13.18 -5.97
C ASN A 731 32.30 12.87 -5.99
N ASP A 732 32.69 11.60 -6.14
CA ASP A 732 34.10 11.19 -6.24
C ASP A 732 34.72 11.64 -7.57
N VAL A 733 33.91 11.88 -8.61
CA VAL A 733 34.39 12.32 -9.92
C VAL A 733 34.72 13.82 -9.93
N SER A 734 33.97 14.64 -9.19
CA SER A 734 34.09 16.11 -9.10
C SER A 734 34.01 16.81 -10.46
N ASP A 735 32.79 17.07 -10.93
CA ASP A 735 32.55 17.79 -12.18
C ASP A 735 32.73 19.32 -12.02
N MET A 736 33.27 19.96 -13.05
CA MET A 736 33.62 21.38 -13.09
C MET A 736 32.58 22.21 -13.87
N ASP A 737 32.53 23.52 -13.65
CA ASP A 737 31.55 24.36 -14.35
C ASP A 737 31.81 24.38 -15.85
N PHE A 738 30.73 24.48 -16.64
CA PHE A 738 30.81 24.44 -18.10
C PHE A 738 31.80 25.46 -18.67
N GLU A 739 31.90 26.64 -18.03
CA GLU A 739 32.80 27.71 -18.46
C GLU A 739 34.28 27.38 -18.26
N ASP A 740 34.61 26.60 -17.24
CA ASP A 740 35.98 26.22 -16.89
C ASP A 740 36.51 25.05 -17.74
N LYS A 741 35.62 24.40 -18.48
CA LYS A 741 35.96 23.27 -19.36
C LYS A 741 36.62 23.73 -20.66
N LEU A 742 37.49 22.89 -21.20
CA LEU A 742 38.15 23.09 -22.49
C LEU A 742 37.12 23.10 -23.64
N PRO A 743 37.14 24.09 -24.55
CA PRO A 743 36.21 24.24 -25.67
C PRO A 743 36.52 23.28 -26.84
N ARG A 744 36.61 21.98 -26.52
CA ARG A 744 37.01 20.90 -27.43
C ARG A 744 36.22 19.65 -27.11
N ALA A 745 36.10 18.76 -28.08
CA ALA A 745 35.48 17.46 -27.90
C ALA A 745 36.48 16.41 -27.46
N VAL A 746 36.03 15.45 -26.67
CA VAL A 746 36.80 14.27 -26.30
C VAL A 746 36.00 12.99 -26.52
N MET A 747 36.67 11.95 -27.02
CA MET A 747 36.13 10.60 -27.09
C MET A 747 36.96 9.61 -26.28
N LYS A 748 36.34 8.49 -25.88
CA LYS A 748 37.06 7.41 -25.20
C LYS A 748 38.04 6.70 -26.13
N GLY A 749 39.20 6.30 -25.61
CA GLY A 749 40.17 5.46 -26.32
C GLY A 749 39.61 4.09 -26.74
N GLY A 750 40.18 3.50 -27.80
CA GLY A 750 39.77 2.19 -28.33
C GLY A 750 38.86 2.23 -29.58
N PHE A 751 38.59 3.42 -30.12
CA PHE A 751 37.91 3.61 -31.41
C PHE A 751 38.85 4.33 -32.38
N ASP A 752 38.96 3.81 -33.61
CA ASP A 752 39.78 4.43 -34.65
C ASP A 752 39.01 5.56 -35.32
N LEU A 753 39.57 6.78 -35.25
CA LEU A 753 39.12 7.88 -36.10
C LEU A 753 39.40 7.55 -37.57
N PRO A 754 38.54 7.97 -38.51
CA PRO A 754 38.84 7.86 -39.93
C PRO A 754 40.20 8.47 -40.23
N SER A 755 41.05 7.78 -41.01
CA SER A 755 42.39 8.25 -41.40
C SER A 755 42.41 9.64 -42.08
N THR A 756 41.25 10.13 -42.50
CA THR A 756 41.02 11.44 -43.12
C THR A 756 40.75 12.57 -42.11
N TYR A 757 40.58 12.28 -40.82
CA TYR A 757 40.30 13.27 -39.78
C TYR A 757 41.60 13.91 -39.25
N ASN A 758 41.78 15.23 -39.45
CA ASN A 758 43.00 15.98 -39.08
C ASN A 758 42.71 17.24 -38.24
N SER A 759 41.59 17.26 -37.50
CA SER A 759 41.20 18.41 -36.68
C SER A 759 41.87 18.39 -35.31
N LYS A 760 42.24 19.56 -34.82
CA LYS A 760 42.67 19.76 -33.42
C LYS A 760 41.47 19.93 -32.48
N MET A 761 40.21 19.94 -32.94
CA MET A 761 39.06 20.22 -32.06
C MET A 761 38.52 18.97 -31.33
N LEU A 762 38.96 17.77 -31.71
CA LEU A 762 38.62 16.49 -31.09
C LEU A 762 39.87 15.77 -30.57
N GLU A 763 39.80 15.27 -29.34
CA GLU A 763 40.87 14.48 -28.72
C GLU A 763 40.39 13.07 -28.36
N VAL A 764 41.32 12.12 -28.38
CA VAL A 764 41.09 10.77 -27.85
C VAL A 764 41.67 10.74 -26.43
N ALA A 765 40.81 10.45 -25.45
CA ALA A 765 41.18 10.38 -24.05
C ALA A 765 42.25 9.29 -23.83
N ARG A 766 43.30 9.62 -23.08
CA ARG A 766 44.32 8.64 -22.68
C ARG A 766 43.72 7.64 -21.70
N GLU A 767 43.94 6.34 -21.94
CA GLU A 767 43.50 5.31 -21.00
C GLU A 767 44.29 5.40 -19.69
N THR A 768 43.58 5.32 -18.57
CA THR A 768 44.14 5.28 -17.21
C THR A 768 43.72 3.99 -16.51
N SER A 769 44.54 3.49 -15.59
CA SER A 769 44.23 2.27 -14.82
C SER A 769 43.04 2.45 -13.87
N ASN A 770 42.77 3.68 -13.42
CA ASN A 770 41.61 4.03 -12.62
C ASN A 770 40.52 4.69 -13.49
N ARG A 771 39.31 4.13 -13.45
CA ARG A 771 38.15 4.61 -14.21
C ARG A 771 37.62 5.97 -13.72
N VAL A 772 37.68 6.25 -12.42
CA VAL A 772 37.22 7.55 -11.89
C VAL A 772 38.12 8.68 -12.40
N ASP A 773 39.43 8.47 -12.41
CA ASP A 773 40.39 9.44 -12.94
C ASP A 773 40.23 9.61 -14.46
N HIS A 774 39.92 8.53 -15.19
CA HIS A 774 39.60 8.60 -16.62
C HIS A 774 38.40 9.52 -16.89
N ILE A 775 37.31 9.32 -16.14
CA ILE A 775 36.09 10.14 -16.29
C ILE A 775 36.38 11.59 -15.89
N ARG A 776 37.10 11.82 -14.78
CA ARG A 776 37.49 13.19 -14.37
C ARG A 776 38.28 13.91 -15.46
N ALA A 777 39.20 13.22 -16.14
CA ALA A 777 39.94 13.77 -17.26
C ALA A 777 39.00 14.14 -18.43
N MET A 778 38.05 13.26 -18.78
CA MET A 778 37.06 13.55 -19.83
C MET A 778 36.13 14.71 -19.46
N LEU A 779 35.76 14.86 -18.18
CA LEU A 779 34.92 15.95 -17.70
C LEU A 779 35.59 17.33 -17.74
N SER A 780 36.90 17.41 -18.02
CA SER A 780 37.57 18.69 -18.30
C SER A 780 37.24 19.28 -19.68
N TYR A 781 36.48 18.57 -20.51
CA TYR A 781 36.11 18.99 -21.87
C TYR A 781 34.63 19.35 -21.95
N ARG A 782 34.30 20.41 -22.69
CA ARG A 782 32.91 20.87 -22.89
C ARG A 782 32.07 19.87 -23.64
N TYR A 783 32.65 19.13 -24.58
CA TYR A 783 31.92 18.24 -25.47
C TYR A 783 32.39 16.80 -25.32
N LEU A 784 31.45 15.89 -25.05
CA LEU A 784 31.72 14.47 -24.88
C LEU A 784 31.14 13.70 -26.07
N LEU A 785 31.99 13.03 -26.83
CA LEU A 785 31.54 12.25 -27.97
C LEU A 785 31.09 10.85 -27.52
N ALA A 786 29.80 10.55 -27.63
CA ALA A 786 29.28 9.22 -27.36
C ALA A 786 29.35 8.39 -28.64
N THR A 787 30.35 7.51 -28.71
CA THR A 787 30.50 6.56 -29.81
C THR A 787 29.50 5.41 -29.66
N GLU A 788 28.87 4.98 -30.75
CA GLU A 788 28.06 3.76 -30.78
C GLU A 788 28.89 2.61 -31.34
N PRO A 789 29.29 1.61 -30.54
CA PRO A 789 29.83 0.38 -31.10
C PRO A 789 28.76 -0.35 -31.93
N ASP A 790 29.15 -0.95 -33.06
CA ASP A 790 28.24 -1.76 -33.89
C ASP A 790 27.61 -2.96 -33.15
N SER A 791 28.19 -3.35 -32.01
CA SER A 791 27.85 -4.55 -31.25
C SER A 791 27.07 -4.33 -29.95
N ASP A 792 27.16 -3.16 -29.32
CA ASP A 792 26.71 -2.94 -27.92
C ASP A 792 26.30 -1.48 -27.67
N VAL A 793 25.67 -1.22 -26.53
CA VAL A 793 25.31 0.14 -26.08
C VAL A 793 26.53 0.89 -25.56
N ASN A 794 26.52 2.22 -25.68
CA ASN A 794 27.54 3.04 -25.05
C ASN A 794 27.36 3.00 -23.51
N LYS A 795 28.22 2.21 -22.84
CA LYS A 795 28.18 2.02 -21.39
C LYS A 795 28.51 3.29 -20.60
N ASP A 796 29.04 4.33 -21.25
CA ASP A 796 29.45 5.58 -20.62
C ASP A 796 28.40 6.70 -20.80
N LEU A 797 27.44 6.54 -21.73
CA LEU A 797 26.41 7.53 -22.05
C LEU A 797 25.66 8.05 -20.81
N LEU A 798 25.35 7.17 -19.85
CA LEU A 798 24.59 7.53 -18.66
C LEU A 798 25.29 8.62 -17.82
N TRP A 799 26.59 8.44 -17.53
CA TRP A 799 27.34 9.42 -16.75
C TRP A 799 27.67 10.66 -17.58
N MET A 800 27.83 10.52 -18.90
CA MET A 800 28.05 11.64 -19.82
C MET A 800 26.83 12.58 -19.83
N LEU A 801 25.61 12.04 -19.90
CA LEU A 801 24.37 12.82 -19.86
C LEU A 801 24.12 13.49 -18.50
N ARG A 802 24.63 12.90 -17.40
CA ARG A 802 24.56 13.49 -16.05
C ARG A 802 25.57 14.64 -15.84
N SER A 803 26.56 14.76 -16.71
CA SER A 803 27.59 15.79 -16.58
C SER A 803 27.12 17.16 -17.04
N THR A 804 27.85 18.18 -16.60
CA THR A 804 27.75 19.55 -17.10
C THR A 804 28.36 19.70 -18.50
N SER A 805 28.96 18.66 -19.09
CA SER A 805 29.41 18.66 -20.48
C SER A 805 28.27 18.30 -21.44
N VAL A 806 28.35 18.75 -22.68
CA VAL A 806 27.35 18.45 -23.72
C VAL A 806 27.73 17.20 -24.50
N VAL A 807 26.78 16.28 -24.60
CA VAL A 807 26.96 15.03 -25.33
C VAL A 807 26.74 15.25 -26.83
N PHE A 808 27.68 14.77 -27.63
CA PHE A 808 27.58 14.70 -29.09
C PHE A 808 27.30 13.24 -29.47
N MET A 809 26.22 12.99 -30.20
CA MET A 809 25.89 11.64 -30.66
C MET A 809 24.99 11.62 -31.90
N PRO A 810 24.97 10.54 -32.68
CA PRO A 810 24.14 10.46 -33.88
C PRO A 810 22.64 10.63 -33.58
N ALA A 811 21.93 11.35 -34.44
CA ALA A 811 20.48 11.55 -34.30
C ALA A 811 19.70 10.23 -34.47
N GLN A 812 20.16 9.34 -35.35
CA GLN A 812 19.62 8.00 -35.50
C GLN A 812 20.53 6.99 -34.82
N ARG A 813 19.96 6.19 -33.93
CA ARG A 813 20.69 5.19 -33.16
C ARG A 813 20.45 3.79 -33.70
N ASN A 814 21.47 2.96 -33.65
CA ASN A 814 21.37 1.57 -34.05
C ASN A 814 20.97 0.64 -32.88
N VAL A 815 21.18 1.10 -31.66
CA VAL A 815 20.93 0.40 -30.40
C VAL A 815 20.12 1.26 -29.44
N SER A 816 19.29 0.59 -28.64
CA SER A 816 18.42 1.17 -27.62
C SER A 816 18.54 0.33 -26.37
N SER A 817 18.47 0.93 -25.18
CA SER A 817 18.65 0.25 -23.90
C SER A 817 17.57 0.67 -22.91
N TRP A 818 17.68 0.18 -21.68
CA TRP A 818 16.84 0.60 -20.56
C TRP A 818 16.95 2.10 -20.23
N LEU A 819 17.98 2.81 -20.73
CA LEU A 819 18.14 4.26 -20.58
C LEU A 819 17.16 5.08 -21.42
N MET A 820 16.42 4.44 -22.33
CA MET A 820 15.36 5.08 -23.13
C MET A 820 15.90 6.15 -24.08
N GLU A 821 16.99 5.80 -24.76
CA GLU A 821 17.69 6.63 -25.73
C GLU A 821 16.78 7.24 -26.81
N GLU A 822 15.70 6.57 -27.19
CA GLU A 822 14.72 7.06 -28.17
C GLU A 822 13.96 8.31 -27.71
N PHE A 823 13.88 8.59 -26.40
CA PHE A 823 13.22 9.78 -25.86
C PHE A 823 14.16 10.98 -25.71
N LEU A 824 15.48 10.78 -25.83
CA LEU A 824 16.43 11.87 -25.90
C LEU A 824 16.32 12.54 -27.27
N GLN A 825 15.91 13.81 -27.28
CA GLN A 825 15.70 14.61 -28.48
C GLN A 825 16.95 15.39 -28.91
N PRO A 826 17.28 15.44 -30.23
CA PRO A 826 18.35 16.27 -30.77
C PRO A 826 18.14 17.75 -30.46
N ASN A 827 19.22 18.48 -30.14
CA ASN A 827 19.25 19.88 -29.73
C ASN A 827 18.41 20.21 -28.47
N VAL A 828 17.93 19.18 -27.77
CA VAL A 828 17.25 19.32 -26.47
C VAL A 828 18.07 18.66 -25.38
N HIS A 829 18.56 17.44 -25.61
CA HIS A 829 19.36 16.68 -24.63
C HIS A 829 20.78 16.37 -25.12
N PHE A 830 21.06 16.57 -26.41
CA PHE A 830 22.37 16.34 -27.01
C PHE A 830 22.49 17.09 -28.33
N VAL A 831 23.71 17.25 -28.83
CA VAL A 831 23.97 17.83 -30.16
C VAL A 831 24.11 16.69 -31.19
N PRO A 832 23.28 16.67 -32.25
CA PRO A 832 23.35 15.64 -33.26
C PRO A 832 24.59 15.79 -34.13
N ILE A 833 25.22 14.66 -34.46
CA ILE A 833 26.35 14.59 -35.41
C ILE A 833 26.05 13.58 -36.51
N ALA A 834 26.76 13.69 -37.62
CA ALA A 834 26.75 12.72 -38.70
C ALA A 834 27.32 11.36 -38.22
N PRO A 835 26.79 10.22 -38.71
CA PRO A 835 27.28 8.88 -38.31
C PRO A 835 28.75 8.61 -38.64
N ASP A 836 29.31 9.35 -39.62
CA ASP A 836 30.70 9.28 -40.02
C ASP A 836 31.60 10.32 -39.34
N TYR A 837 31.03 11.09 -38.39
CA TYR A 837 31.71 12.12 -37.61
C TYR A 837 32.25 13.30 -38.44
N SER A 838 31.81 13.45 -39.70
CA SER A 838 32.33 14.45 -40.64
C SER A 838 32.01 15.90 -40.26
N ASP A 839 30.94 16.11 -39.47
CA ASP A 839 30.42 17.44 -39.11
C ASP A 839 30.83 17.89 -37.69
N ILE A 840 31.65 17.13 -36.96
CA ILE A 840 32.01 17.45 -35.57
C ILE A 840 32.57 18.87 -35.43
N ASP A 841 33.48 19.29 -36.30
CA ASP A 841 34.09 20.63 -36.22
C ASP A 841 33.09 21.76 -36.49
N GLU A 842 32.06 21.50 -37.29
CA GLU A 842 30.96 22.45 -37.51
C GLU A 842 30.08 22.53 -36.27
N GLN A 843 29.72 21.39 -35.68
CA GLN A 843 28.92 21.34 -34.45
C GLN A 843 29.64 21.99 -33.26
N ILE A 844 30.95 21.79 -33.10
CA ILE A 844 31.74 22.48 -32.05
C ILE A 844 31.69 23.99 -32.27
N ARG A 845 31.89 24.46 -33.51
CA ARG A 845 31.82 25.90 -33.82
C ARG A 845 30.43 26.48 -33.58
N TRP A 846 29.37 25.74 -33.92
CA TRP A 846 28.01 26.14 -33.60
C TRP A 846 27.82 26.25 -32.08
N CYS A 847 28.30 25.27 -31.32
CA CYS A 847 28.16 25.28 -29.86
C CYS A 847 28.89 26.46 -29.22
N GLU A 848 30.12 26.76 -29.64
CA GLU A 848 30.90 27.88 -29.11
C GLU A 848 30.30 29.26 -29.46
N ASN A 849 29.50 29.34 -30.53
CA ASN A 849 28.74 30.54 -30.88
C ASN A 849 27.38 30.64 -30.14
N ASN A 850 26.91 29.58 -29.49
CA ASN A 850 25.58 29.48 -28.88
C ASN A 850 25.65 28.92 -27.44
N ILE A 851 26.58 29.43 -26.62
CA ILE A 851 26.90 28.90 -25.28
C ILE A 851 25.66 28.77 -24.37
N ASP A 852 24.77 29.75 -24.36
CA ASP A 852 23.58 29.72 -23.49
C ASP A 852 22.60 28.61 -23.87
N GLU A 853 22.43 28.34 -25.17
CA GLU A 853 21.59 27.23 -25.67
C GLU A 853 22.24 25.88 -25.34
N VAL A 854 23.55 25.79 -25.51
CA VAL A 854 24.35 24.58 -25.24
C VAL A 854 24.33 24.20 -23.76
N LYS A 855 24.41 25.18 -22.86
CA LYS A 855 24.22 24.93 -21.42
C LYS A 855 22.84 24.36 -21.14
N LEU A 856 21.80 24.91 -21.77
CA LEU A 856 20.44 24.44 -21.58
C LEU A 856 20.27 22.99 -22.06
N ILE A 857 20.99 22.58 -23.11
CA ILE A 857 21.05 21.19 -23.58
C ILE A 857 21.66 20.27 -22.51
N SER A 858 22.79 20.68 -21.90
CA SER A 858 23.43 19.93 -20.80
C SER A 858 22.54 19.82 -19.56
N GLU A 859 21.88 20.91 -19.18
CA GLU A 859 20.97 20.90 -18.03
C GLU A 859 19.80 19.95 -18.26
N ARG A 860 19.19 19.94 -19.46
CA ARG A 860 18.10 19.02 -19.82
C ARG A 860 18.54 17.57 -19.86
N SER A 861 19.74 17.27 -20.36
CA SER A 861 20.29 15.91 -20.32
C SER A 861 20.50 15.43 -18.89
N THR A 862 20.98 16.33 -18.02
CA THR A 862 21.20 16.06 -16.60
C THR A 862 19.88 15.83 -15.87
N LEU A 863 18.86 16.65 -16.17
CA LEU A 863 17.49 16.47 -15.66
C LEU A 863 16.89 15.13 -16.08
N PHE A 864 17.08 14.72 -17.34
CA PHE A 864 16.58 13.42 -17.81
C PHE A 864 17.16 12.26 -16.99
N VAL A 865 18.48 12.25 -16.75
CA VAL A 865 19.12 11.22 -15.91
C VAL A 865 18.66 11.32 -14.46
N TYR A 866 18.53 12.53 -13.93
CA TYR A 866 18.04 12.76 -12.59
C TYR A 866 16.61 12.22 -12.41
N ASP A 867 15.71 12.56 -13.32
CA ASP A 867 14.31 12.13 -13.27
C ASP A 867 14.20 10.60 -13.36
N ILE A 868 15.10 9.92 -14.08
CA ILE A 868 15.11 8.45 -14.20
C ILE A 868 15.73 7.74 -13.00
N LEU A 869 16.73 8.32 -12.32
CA LEU A 869 17.57 7.60 -11.35
C LEU A 869 17.64 8.20 -9.95
N LEU A 870 17.45 9.50 -9.81
CA LEU A 870 17.79 10.25 -8.61
C LEU A 870 16.60 10.99 -8.00
N ASP A 871 15.55 11.24 -8.79
CA ASP A 871 14.31 11.80 -8.29
C ASP A 871 13.65 10.86 -7.27
N ARG A 872 12.94 11.43 -6.29
CA ARG A 872 12.29 10.66 -5.22
C ARG A 872 11.32 9.60 -5.75
N ASN A 873 10.70 9.84 -6.91
CA ASN A 873 9.73 8.92 -7.51
C ASN A 873 10.40 7.89 -8.44
N SER A 874 11.68 8.06 -8.76
CA SER A 874 12.33 7.30 -9.83
C SER A 874 12.43 5.81 -9.53
N GLU A 875 12.75 5.44 -8.29
CA GLU A 875 12.82 4.04 -7.86
C GLU A 875 11.45 3.36 -7.99
N LYS A 876 10.42 3.97 -7.41
CA LYS A 876 9.04 3.48 -7.45
C LYS A 876 8.54 3.28 -8.88
N ASP A 877 8.78 4.27 -9.72
CA ASP A 877 8.45 4.25 -11.14
C ASP A 877 9.18 3.14 -11.91
N ASN A 878 10.48 2.96 -11.66
CA ASN A 878 11.28 1.95 -12.36
C ASN A 878 10.88 0.54 -11.95
N GLU A 879 10.55 0.32 -10.68
CA GLU A 879 9.97 -0.94 -10.22
C GLU A 879 8.59 -1.17 -10.84
N GLU A 880 7.73 -0.16 -10.88
CA GLU A 880 6.44 -0.23 -11.57
C GLU A 880 6.57 -0.67 -13.04
N VAL A 881 7.55 -0.12 -13.78
CA VAL A 881 7.83 -0.55 -15.16
C VAL A 881 8.21 -2.02 -15.21
N LYS A 882 9.11 -2.50 -14.34
CA LYS A 882 9.51 -3.92 -14.28
C LYS A 882 8.31 -4.83 -14.02
N PHE A 883 7.46 -4.47 -13.07
CA PHE A 883 6.25 -5.21 -12.72
C PHE A 883 5.29 -5.34 -13.89
N GLN A 884 4.94 -4.23 -14.56
CA GLN A 884 4.00 -4.25 -15.67
C GLN A 884 4.53 -4.99 -16.90
N VAL A 885 5.84 -4.87 -17.18
CA VAL A 885 6.49 -5.67 -18.24
C VAL A 885 6.31 -7.17 -17.96
N MET A 886 6.55 -7.61 -16.71
CA MET A 886 6.40 -9.01 -16.33
C MET A 886 4.95 -9.48 -16.33
N GLU A 887 4.01 -8.67 -15.85
CA GLU A 887 2.58 -8.99 -15.87
C GLU A 887 2.07 -9.19 -17.29
N ARG A 888 2.42 -8.26 -18.20
CA ARG A 888 2.05 -8.37 -19.62
C ARG A 888 2.73 -9.56 -20.29
N TYR A 889 4.00 -9.81 -20.02
CA TYR A 889 4.70 -11.00 -20.51
C TYR A 889 4.00 -12.30 -20.07
N ALA A 890 3.62 -12.40 -18.79
CA ALA A 890 2.86 -13.54 -18.28
C ALA A 890 1.45 -13.63 -18.90
N GLY A 891 0.81 -12.51 -19.22
CA GLY A 891 -0.47 -12.49 -19.94
C GLY A 891 -0.39 -13.09 -21.36
N ILE A 892 0.75 -12.90 -22.04
CA ILE A 892 0.97 -13.41 -23.41
C ILE A 892 1.48 -14.86 -23.38
N PHE A 893 2.42 -15.19 -22.48
CA PHE A 893 3.19 -16.43 -22.50
C PHE A 893 2.97 -17.36 -21.29
N GLY A 894 2.23 -16.91 -20.28
CA GLY A 894 1.87 -17.73 -19.12
C GLY A 894 1.00 -18.91 -19.51
N ALA A 895 1.25 -20.06 -18.88
CA ALA A 895 0.66 -21.34 -19.27
C ALA A 895 -0.87 -21.35 -19.13
N THR A 896 -1.62 -21.44 -20.25
CA THR A 896 -2.98 -22.02 -20.28
C THR A 896 -2.91 -23.52 -20.58
N THR A 897 -2.25 -24.25 -19.70
CA THR A 897 -2.45 -25.69 -19.55
C THR A 897 -2.76 -25.98 -18.12
#